data_AF-A0A6P3Z0N3-F1
#
_entry.id   AF-A0A6P3Z0N3-F1
#
_cell.length_a   1.000
_cell.length_b   1.000
_cell.length_c   1.000
_cell.angle_alpha   90.00
_cell.angle_beta   90.00
_cell.angle_gamma   90.00
#
_symmetry.space_group_name_H-M   'P 1'
#
loop_
_entity.id
_entity.type
_entity.pdbx_description
1 polymer ?
#
loop_
_entity_poly.entity_id
_entity_poly.type
_entity_poly.pdbx_seq_one_letter_code
_entity_poly.pdbx_strand_id
1 'polypeptide(L)'
;MSFDSEAAPASSSRDWYFPSPPFINSTKFPNYPRRFATNPYFPADPKRPSSFSRVSCRDSTAPSRQVSSSRSAPPQTPVNHAGVRRRVGFARRSDQQTRTNGDDVVPASKLDISGAIPGEKISASKKLLEFSGQSFKVRLRWKMAITVAILITAFSSLLYQNFSLHNEVDELQEQISILRLRLRAHNLSDTIDVINSSAEDSYNIPIKSLKRLALIVSLTLLSTPIFILKYIDYVSRSRSLENVSEEVSLNKQLAYRVDLFLSVHPYAKPLALLLATLLLICLGGLSLFGVKDDSLAECLWLSWTHVADSGNHANSEEIGERLVSVSISFGGMLIFAMMLGLVSDAISEKFDSLRKGKSEVVEQNHTLILGWSDKLGSLLNQIAIANESLGGGIVVVMAEQDKEEMELDIAKMEFDFKGTSVICRSGSPLILADLKKVSVSKARAIIVLAEDGNADQSDARALRTVLSLTGVKEGLRGHIVVELSDLDNEVLVKLVGGDLIETVVAHDVIGRLMIQCARQPGLAQIWEDILGFENCEFYIKRWPQLDGMSFEDVLISFPDAIPCGVKVASLGEDDDTYAPAALPMVKEASFIHITRPARKPQKILLCGWRRDIDDMIVVLDAFLAPGSELWMFNDVPEKEREKKLIDGGLDTNRLVNISLVNREGNAVIRRHLESLPLESFDSILILADESVEDSAIQADSRSLATLLLIRDIQAKRLPMITQVDSGSFSQGSWMGEMQQASDKSVIISEILDPRTKNLLSMSKISDYVLSNELVSMALAMVAEDRQINDVLEELFAEEGNEMHIRQADLYLREGEELSFYEIILRARQRREIVIGYRLANAERAVINPTAKSDRQRWSAKDVFVVIAEKE
;
A
#
# COMPACT_ATOMS: atom_id res chain seq x y z
N MET A 1 -3.71 20.80 -61.30
CA MET A 1 -4.47 20.03 -62.32
C MET A 1 -5.38 19.07 -61.57
N SER A 2 -6.55 18.72 -62.12
CA SER A 2 -7.40 17.55 -61.74
C SER A 2 -7.36 17.12 -60.26
N PHE A 3 -8.31 17.45 -59.37
CA PHE A 3 -9.77 17.32 -59.54
C PHE A 3 -10.18 15.99 -60.20
N ASP A 4 -10.73 15.08 -59.40
CA ASP A 4 -11.92 14.29 -59.74
C ASP A 4 -12.58 13.79 -58.44
N SER A 5 -13.90 13.55 -58.48
CA SER A 5 -14.74 13.37 -57.29
C SER A 5 -15.88 12.38 -57.53
N GLU A 6 -15.94 11.29 -56.77
CA GLU A 6 -17.12 10.40 -56.66
C GLU A 6 -17.45 10.21 -55.17
N ALA A 7 -18.55 10.74 -54.63
CA ALA A 7 -19.97 10.47 -54.88
C ALA A 7 -20.50 9.31 -54.02
N ALA A 8 -21.31 9.67 -53.01
CA ALA A 8 -21.91 8.73 -52.06
C ALA A 8 -23.33 8.28 -52.48
N PRO A 9 -23.76 7.06 -52.15
CA PRO A 9 -25.16 6.65 -52.19
C PRO A 9 -25.84 6.91 -50.84
N ALA A 10 -27.04 7.48 -50.85
CA ALA A 10 -27.84 7.71 -49.64
C ALA A 10 -28.99 6.72 -49.49
N SER A 11 -29.28 6.35 -48.24
CA SER A 11 -30.56 5.82 -47.71
C SER A 11 -31.29 4.69 -48.45
N SER A 12 -31.43 3.54 -47.76
CA SER A 12 -32.66 2.75 -47.82
C SER A 12 -33.12 2.42 -46.40
N SER A 13 -34.29 2.91 -45.99
CA SER A 13 -34.82 2.71 -44.64
C SER A 13 -35.24 1.26 -44.38
N ARG A 14 -35.15 0.83 -43.12
CA ARG A 14 -36.01 -0.25 -42.61
C ARG A 14 -36.24 -0.16 -41.11
N ASP A 15 -37.32 0.51 -40.77
CA ASP A 15 -37.78 0.78 -39.41
C ASP A 15 -38.16 -0.51 -38.66
N TRP A 16 -37.87 -0.54 -37.36
CA TRP A 16 -38.55 -1.38 -36.37
C TRP A 16 -38.90 -0.49 -35.19
N TYR A 17 -40.19 -0.26 -34.95
CA TYR A 17 -40.67 0.85 -34.12
C TYR A 17 -41.82 0.41 -33.20
N PHE A 18 -41.73 0.85 -31.93
CA PHE A 18 -42.81 0.87 -30.93
C PHE A 18 -43.34 -0.48 -30.39
N PRO A 19 -44.04 -0.49 -29.24
CA PRO A 19 -44.35 0.62 -28.33
C PRO A 19 -43.79 0.46 -26.90
N SER A 20 -43.70 1.59 -26.19
CA SER A 20 -43.70 1.61 -24.71
C SER A 20 -45.15 1.73 -24.18
N PRO A 21 -45.57 0.90 -23.21
CA PRO A 21 -46.78 1.12 -22.41
C PRO A 21 -46.46 1.67 -21.00
N PRO A 22 -47.42 2.28 -20.28
CA PRO A 22 -47.14 3.20 -19.17
C PRO A 22 -47.63 2.70 -17.78
N PHE A 23 -47.56 3.60 -16.78
CA PHE A 23 -48.13 3.52 -15.41
C PHE A 23 -47.37 2.63 -14.40
N ILE A 24 -47.52 2.79 -13.08
CA ILE A 24 -47.48 3.98 -12.17
C ILE A 24 -47.44 3.43 -10.72
N ASN A 25 -46.86 4.18 -9.77
CA ASN A 25 -46.95 4.01 -8.30
C ASN A 25 -46.48 2.70 -7.60
N SER A 26 -45.54 2.92 -6.66
CA SER A 26 -45.58 2.42 -5.27
C SER A 26 -45.53 0.90 -4.98
N THR A 27 -44.32 0.44 -4.65
CA THR A 27 -44.09 -0.37 -3.44
C THR A 27 -42.89 0.17 -2.64
N LYS A 28 -42.99 0.09 -1.30
CA LYS A 28 -41.89 0.40 -0.36
C LYS A 28 -40.98 -0.83 -0.16
N PHE A 29 -39.94 -0.65 0.66
CA PHE A 29 -39.06 -1.63 1.34
C PHE A 29 -37.61 -1.68 0.81
N PRO A 30 -36.61 -1.87 1.68
CA PRO A 30 -36.43 -1.16 2.96
C PRO A 30 -34.99 -0.65 3.17
N ASN A 31 -34.82 0.59 3.64
CA ASN A 31 -33.50 1.10 4.03
C ASN A 31 -32.95 0.36 5.26
N TYR A 32 -31.72 -0.15 5.18
CA TYR A 32 -30.94 -0.67 6.32
C TYR A 32 -29.77 0.28 6.67
N PRO A 33 -29.99 1.33 7.49
CA PRO A 33 -28.90 2.15 7.99
C PRO A 33 -28.18 1.44 9.15
N ARG A 34 -26.94 0.98 8.91
CA ARG A 34 -26.04 0.59 10.02
C ARG A 34 -25.53 1.84 10.73
N ARG A 35 -26.26 2.29 11.75
CA ARG A 35 -25.79 3.36 12.65
C ARG A 35 -24.59 2.87 13.47
N PHE A 36 -23.46 3.56 13.36
CA PHE A 36 -22.54 3.66 14.49
C PHE A 36 -23.14 4.59 15.55
N ALA A 37 -22.86 4.32 16.83
CA ALA A 37 -23.50 5.02 17.95
C ALA A 37 -22.53 5.99 18.63
N THR A 38 -22.71 7.28 18.39
CA THR A 38 -22.05 8.36 19.14
C THR A 38 -22.94 8.83 20.29
N ASN A 39 -22.52 8.61 21.54
CA ASN A 39 -23.18 9.13 22.73
C ASN A 39 -22.46 10.40 23.24
N PRO A 40 -23.04 11.61 23.07
CA PRO A 40 -22.50 12.81 23.69
C PRO A 40 -22.92 12.90 25.17
N TYR A 41 -22.02 13.34 26.05
CA TYR A 41 -22.30 13.56 27.47
C TYR A 41 -22.02 15.01 27.87
N PHE A 42 -23.08 15.81 28.02
CA PHE A 42 -22.99 17.17 28.56
C PHE A 42 -23.19 17.17 30.08
N PRO A 43 -22.27 17.72 30.89
CA PRO A 43 -22.54 18.04 32.29
C PRO A 43 -23.24 19.40 32.40
N ALA A 44 -24.28 19.49 33.23
CA ALA A 44 -24.99 20.72 33.54
C ALA A 44 -24.74 21.20 34.98
N ASP A 45 -24.75 22.51 35.16
CA ASP A 45 -24.41 23.26 36.38
C ASP A 45 -25.50 23.12 37.48
N PRO A 46 -25.15 22.89 38.77
CA PRO A 46 -26.08 23.04 39.88
C PRO A 46 -25.62 24.11 40.90
N LYS A 47 -26.29 25.27 40.95
CA LYS A 47 -26.08 26.30 41.97
C LYS A 47 -26.79 25.96 43.30
N ARG A 48 -26.09 26.16 44.43
CA ARG A 48 -26.60 26.02 45.83
C ARG A 48 -27.62 27.13 46.17
N PRO A 49 -28.58 26.89 47.10
CA PRO A 49 -28.43 27.32 48.51
C PRO A 49 -29.15 26.43 49.56
N SER A 50 -29.11 26.63 50.90
CA SER A 50 -28.01 26.97 51.83
C SER A 50 -28.46 26.92 53.32
N SER A 51 -27.80 26.15 54.20
CA SER A 51 -27.92 26.25 55.67
C SER A 51 -26.58 25.88 56.36
N PHE A 52 -25.93 26.79 57.09
CA PHE A 52 -26.09 27.11 58.54
C PHE A 52 -25.60 25.98 59.48
N SER A 53 -24.64 26.15 60.42
CA SER A 53 -23.99 27.37 60.97
C SER A 53 -22.60 27.14 61.61
N ARG A 54 -21.70 28.16 61.55
CA ARG A 54 -20.88 28.79 62.64
C ARG A 54 -20.20 27.86 63.71
N VAL A 55 -18.89 27.94 64.04
CA VAL A 55 -18.16 29.00 64.81
C VAL A 55 -16.62 28.71 64.86
N SER A 56 -15.76 29.75 64.95
CA SER A 56 -14.34 29.76 65.45
C SER A 56 -13.20 29.14 64.60
N CYS A 57 -11.96 29.66 64.51
CA CYS A 57 -11.39 31.00 64.83
C CYS A 57 -9.99 31.22 64.19
N ARG A 58 -9.67 32.49 63.88
CA ARG A 58 -8.39 33.23 63.92
C ARG A 58 -7.03 32.68 63.40
N ASP A 59 -6.46 33.52 62.52
CA ASP A 59 -5.13 34.18 62.57
C ASP A 59 -3.79 33.43 62.26
N SER A 60 -3.14 33.95 61.20
CA SER A 60 -1.76 34.49 61.17
C SER A 60 -0.55 33.70 60.57
N THR A 61 0.14 34.43 59.68
CA THR A 61 1.60 34.46 59.38
C THR A 61 2.33 33.28 58.70
N ALA A 62 3.08 33.65 57.65
CA ALA A 62 4.21 32.95 57.02
C ALA A 62 5.54 33.35 57.77
N PRO A 63 6.81 33.05 57.33
CA PRO A 63 7.27 32.57 56.01
C PRO A 63 8.49 31.58 56.03
N SER A 64 9.21 31.51 54.89
CA SER A 64 10.63 31.08 54.70
C SER A 64 10.95 29.58 54.56
N ARG A 65 12.13 29.16 54.05
CA ARG A 65 12.81 29.45 52.75
C ARG A 65 14.06 28.54 52.59
N GLN A 66 14.21 27.84 51.45
CA GLN A 66 15.49 27.25 50.94
C GLN A 66 16.11 26.16 51.87
N VAL A 67 17.17 25.38 51.59
CA VAL A 67 18.36 25.47 50.69
C VAL A 67 18.60 24.11 49.94
N SER A 68 19.64 24.05 49.11
CA SER A 68 19.83 23.22 47.90
C SER A 68 20.57 21.86 48.00
N SER A 69 20.56 21.14 46.87
CA SER A 69 21.68 20.41 46.20
C SER A 69 22.34 19.16 46.81
N SER A 70 22.44 18.08 46.01
CA SER A 70 23.71 17.55 45.42
C SER A 70 23.51 16.18 44.71
N ARG A 71 24.59 15.55 44.19
CA ARG A 71 24.58 14.33 43.33
C ARG A 71 25.44 13.18 43.92
N SER A 72 25.15 11.95 43.46
CA SER A 72 26.03 10.77 43.26
C SER A 72 26.67 9.98 44.43
N ALA A 73 26.15 8.75 44.65
CA ALA A 73 26.83 7.44 44.89
C ALA A 73 27.75 7.23 46.13
N PRO A 74 28.19 5.99 46.50
CA PRO A 74 27.87 4.59 46.08
C PRO A 74 27.23 3.79 47.28
N PRO A 75 27.62 2.58 47.81
CA PRO A 75 28.30 1.35 47.30
C PRO A 75 27.72 -0.05 47.78
N GLN A 76 28.28 -1.16 47.25
CA GLN A 76 28.66 -2.47 47.89
C GLN A 76 27.67 -3.34 48.74
N THR A 77 27.14 -4.49 48.27
CA THR A 77 27.65 -5.93 48.30
C THR A 77 27.29 -6.77 49.55
N PRO A 78 27.40 -8.15 49.63
CA PRO A 78 27.75 -9.22 48.64
C PRO A 78 26.88 -10.54 48.68
N VAL A 79 27.33 -11.62 47.98
CA VAL A 79 27.19 -13.10 48.24
C VAL A 79 26.13 -13.97 47.47
N ASN A 80 26.63 -14.77 46.50
CA ASN A 80 26.39 -16.20 46.14
C ASN A 80 24.97 -16.88 46.12
N HIS A 81 24.64 -17.89 45.27
CA HIS A 81 25.37 -18.74 44.30
C HIS A 81 24.44 -19.22 43.13
N ALA A 82 25.04 -19.58 41.97
CA ALA A 82 24.62 -20.53 40.89
C ALA A 82 23.15 -20.56 40.33
N GLY A 83 22.91 -20.68 39.01
CA GLY A 83 23.82 -20.66 37.85
C GLY A 83 23.14 -20.89 36.46
N VAL A 84 23.42 -20.00 35.49
CA VAL A 84 23.47 -20.15 34.00
C VAL A 84 22.46 -21.15 33.34
N ARG A 85 21.40 -20.78 32.60
CA ARG A 85 21.09 -19.74 31.57
C ARG A 85 21.70 -19.99 30.16
N ARG A 86 20.86 -20.27 29.15
CA ARG A 86 21.21 -20.31 27.70
C ARG A 86 20.65 -19.08 26.96
N ARG A 87 21.49 -18.40 26.16
CA ARG A 87 21.20 -17.75 24.86
C ARG A 87 22.55 -17.43 24.19
N VAL A 88 22.83 -17.95 22.99
CA VAL A 88 22.71 -17.27 21.68
C VAL A 88 23.74 -16.15 21.48
N GLY A 89 24.60 -16.33 20.48
CA GLY A 89 25.63 -15.40 20.01
C GLY A 89 26.02 -15.73 18.55
N PHE A 90 26.55 -14.77 17.79
CA PHE A 90 26.60 -14.78 16.33
C PHE A 90 28.03 -14.86 15.74
N ALA A 91 28.11 -15.38 14.51
CA ALA A 91 28.95 -14.96 13.37
C ALA A 91 30.50 -15.15 13.32
N ARG A 92 30.91 -15.64 12.12
CA ARG A 92 32.04 -15.22 11.24
C ARG A 92 33.52 -15.47 11.62
N ARG A 93 34.31 -15.65 10.53
CA ARG A 93 35.79 -15.58 10.37
C ARG A 93 36.60 -16.73 11.04
N SER A 94 37.78 -17.12 10.54
CA SER A 94 38.43 -16.93 9.21
C SER A 94 39.63 -17.90 9.10
N ASP A 95 40.43 -17.77 8.04
CA ASP A 95 41.80 -18.32 7.86
C ASP A 95 42.67 -18.16 9.15
N GLN A 96 43.67 -19.02 9.42
CA GLN A 96 44.93 -19.03 8.67
C GLN A 96 45.81 -20.29 8.85
N GLN A 97 46.87 -20.38 8.02
CA GLN A 97 47.93 -21.39 8.06
C GLN A 97 49.14 -20.97 8.92
N THR A 98 49.89 -21.95 9.43
CA THR A 98 51.36 -21.90 9.66
C THR A 98 51.91 -23.33 9.46
N ARG A 99 52.76 -23.62 8.46
CA ARG A 99 54.23 -23.37 8.36
C ARG A 99 55.00 -24.13 9.48
N THR A 100 56.06 -24.92 9.26
CA THR A 100 57.22 -24.92 8.32
C THR A 100 57.84 -26.35 8.21
N ASN A 101 58.90 -26.72 7.46
CA ASN A 101 59.52 -26.32 6.17
C ASN A 101 60.50 -27.45 5.72
N GLY A 102 60.70 -27.60 4.40
CA GLY A 102 61.90 -28.15 3.74
C GLY A 102 62.21 -29.65 3.83
N ASP A 103 63.10 -30.22 3.00
CA ASP A 103 63.62 -29.77 1.68
C ASP A 103 64.28 -30.95 0.93
N ASP A 104 64.53 -30.76 -0.38
CA ASP A 104 65.59 -31.38 -1.22
C ASP A 104 65.62 -32.89 -1.63
N VAL A 105 65.58 -33.09 -2.98
CA VAL A 105 66.64 -33.70 -3.83
C VAL A 105 66.50 -35.09 -4.53
N VAL A 106 66.15 -35.05 -5.84
CA VAL A 106 66.75 -35.77 -7.03
C VAL A 106 66.56 -37.34 -7.04
N PRO A 107 66.99 -38.18 -8.03
CA PRO A 107 66.11 -38.57 -9.16
C PRO A 107 66.09 -40.07 -9.64
N ALA A 108 65.21 -40.32 -10.62
CA ALA A 108 65.36 -41.15 -11.84
C ALA A 108 66.02 -42.56 -11.85
N SER A 109 65.23 -43.56 -12.27
CA SER A 109 65.56 -44.67 -13.22
C SER A 109 64.32 -45.58 -13.37
N LYS A 110 63.96 -46.22 -14.49
CA LYS A 110 64.47 -46.43 -15.87
C LYS A 110 63.29 -46.24 -16.86
N LEU A 111 63.48 -45.86 -18.13
CA LEU A 111 63.65 -46.76 -19.31
C LEU A 111 62.75 -48.02 -19.34
N ASP A 112 62.06 -48.39 -20.43
CA ASP A 112 61.80 -47.66 -21.69
C ASP A 112 60.74 -48.41 -22.58
N ILE A 113 60.42 -47.82 -23.74
CA ILE A 113 59.92 -48.44 -24.99
C ILE A 113 58.42 -48.84 -25.08
N SER A 114 57.90 -48.56 -26.27
CA SER A 114 56.52 -48.65 -26.76
C SER A 114 56.17 -49.99 -27.44
N GLY A 115 54.90 -50.20 -27.82
CA GLY A 115 54.59 -51.19 -28.86
C GLY A 115 53.12 -51.60 -29.09
N ALA A 116 52.60 -51.21 -30.26
CA ALA A 116 51.65 -51.94 -31.13
C ALA A 116 50.20 -52.31 -30.70
N ILE A 117 49.30 -51.96 -31.64
CA ILE A 117 47.97 -52.53 -31.98
C ILE A 117 48.18 -53.22 -33.37
N PRO A 118 47.40 -54.23 -33.87
CA PRO A 118 46.15 -54.86 -33.41
C PRO A 118 46.20 -56.42 -33.26
N GLY A 119 45.07 -57.06 -32.91
CA GLY A 119 44.88 -58.51 -33.01
C GLY A 119 43.42 -58.96 -32.74
N GLU A 120 42.92 -59.93 -33.50
CA GLU A 120 41.49 -60.34 -33.51
C GLU A 120 41.01 -61.22 -32.33
N LYS A 121 39.69 -61.20 -32.10
CA LYS A 121 38.81 -62.32 -31.65
C LYS A 121 39.22 -63.15 -30.42
N ILE A 122 38.37 -63.10 -29.39
CA ILE A 122 37.53 -64.26 -29.00
C ILE A 122 36.29 -63.79 -28.22
N SER A 123 35.20 -64.54 -28.34
CA SER A 123 33.88 -64.24 -27.75
C SER A 123 33.69 -64.82 -26.34
N ALA A 124 32.57 -64.46 -25.70
CA ALA A 124 31.91 -65.20 -24.61
C ALA A 124 32.57 -65.20 -23.20
N SER A 125 32.64 -64.02 -22.57
CA SER A 125 32.73 -63.90 -21.09
C SER A 125 31.76 -62.87 -20.47
N LYS A 126 31.31 -61.88 -21.25
CA LYS A 126 30.49 -60.73 -20.80
C LYS A 126 28.98 -61.00 -20.56
N LYS A 127 28.59 -62.23 -20.20
CA LYS A 127 27.17 -62.60 -19.96
C LYS A 127 26.92 -63.52 -18.74
N LEU A 128 27.92 -63.72 -17.88
CA LEU A 128 27.86 -64.67 -16.76
C LEU A 128 27.93 -64.02 -15.36
N LEU A 129 28.23 -62.72 -15.25
CA LEU A 129 28.38 -62.04 -13.94
C LEU A 129 27.19 -61.17 -13.49
N GLU A 130 26.16 -60.95 -14.32
CA GLU A 130 24.96 -60.20 -13.91
C GLU A 130 23.86 -61.09 -13.30
N PHE A 131 23.87 -62.40 -13.58
CA PHE A 131 22.75 -63.29 -13.25
C PHE A 131 22.68 -63.71 -11.76
N SER A 132 23.75 -63.51 -11.00
CA SER A 132 23.84 -63.96 -9.60
C SER A 132 23.04 -63.06 -8.64
N GLY A 133 23.16 -61.74 -8.78
CA GLY A 133 22.59 -60.76 -7.83
C GLY A 133 21.06 -60.72 -7.80
N GLN A 134 20.39 -60.96 -8.93
CA GLN A 134 18.92 -61.00 -8.99
C GLN A 134 18.35 -62.27 -8.34
N SER A 135 19.00 -63.43 -8.50
CA SER A 135 18.49 -64.70 -7.94
C SER A 135 18.33 -64.64 -6.42
N PHE A 136 19.26 -64.01 -5.70
CA PHE A 136 19.19 -63.89 -4.24
C PHE A 136 18.09 -62.92 -3.78
N LYS A 137 17.98 -61.73 -4.39
CA LYS A 137 16.92 -60.75 -4.09
C LYS A 137 15.51 -61.29 -4.37
N VAL A 138 15.35 -62.11 -5.43
CA VAL A 138 14.10 -62.81 -5.73
C VAL A 138 13.85 -63.93 -4.72
N ARG A 139 14.81 -64.82 -4.46
CA ARG A 139 14.66 -65.93 -3.50
C ARG A 139 14.29 -65.47 -2.10
N LEU A 140 14.83 -64.35 -1.61
CA LEU A 140 14.47 -63.83 -0.29
C LEU A 140 13.04 -63.27 -0.26
N ARG A 141 12.60 -62.52 -1.29
CA ARG A 141 11.22 -62.05 -1.41
C ARG A 141 10.22 -63.20 -1.52
N TRP A 142 10.54 -64.24 -2.29
CA TRP A 142 9.68 -65.42 -2.40
C TRP A 142 9.67 -66.26 -1.12
N LYS A 143 10.80 -66.45 -0.42
CA LYS A 143 10.79 -67.08 0.92
C LYS A 143 9.91 -66.33 1.91
N MET A 144 9.95 -65.00 1.92
CA MET A 144 9.10 -64.19 2.81
C MET A 144 7.63 -64.17 2.37
N ALA A 145 7.33 -64.15 1.06
CA ALA A 145 5.97 -64.35 0.57
C ALA A 145 5.43 -65.73 0.93
N ILE A 146 6.27 -66.77 0.92
CA ILE A 146 5.92 -68.14 1.32
C ILE A 146 5.74 -68.24 2.84
N THR A 147 6.57 -67.61 3.69
CA THR A 147 6.34 -67.66 5.15
C THR A 147 5.12 -66.84 5.57
N VAL A 148 4.84 -65.70 4.92
CA VAL A 148 3.61 -64.93 5.13
C VAL A 148 2.40 -65.71 4.60
N ALA A 149 2.49 -66.35 3.43
CA ALA A 149 1.42 -67.21 2.92
C ALA A 149 1.19 -68.42 3.85
N ILE A 150 2.24 -69.07 4.35
CA ILE A 150 2.14 -70.16 5.34
C ILE A 150 1.47 -69.67 6.62
N LEU A 151 1.83 -68.49 7.14
CA LEU A 151 1.18 -67.89 8.31
C LEU A 151 -0.30 -67.58 8.03
N ILE A 152 -0.63 -67.02 6.87
CA ILE A 152 -2.02 -66.75 6.47
C ILE A 152 -2.81 -68.06 6.31
N THR A 153 -2.25 -69.09 5.68
CA THR A 153 -2.91 -70.40 5.51
C THR A 153 -3.01 -71.18 6.82
N ALA A 154 -2.02 -71.06 7.72
CA ALA A 154 -2.08 -71.67 9.04
C ALA A 154 -3.10 -70.95 9.92
N PHE A 155 -3.17 -69.63 9.86
CA PHE A 155 -4.18 -68.84 10.56
C PHE A 155 -5.58 -69.09 10.00
N SER A 156 -5.76 -69.17 8.68
CA SER A 156 -7.05 -69.54 8.07
C SER A 156 -7.42 -71.01 8.33
N SER A 157 -6.44 -71.91 8.41
CA SER A 157 -6.65 -73.32 8.81
C SER A 157 -7.03 -73.45 10.29
N LEU A 158 -6.44 -72.62 11.17
CA LEU A 158 -6.81 -72.57 12.59
C LEU A 158 -8.19 -71.95 12.78
N LEU A 159 -8.54 -70.88 12.04
CA LEU A 159 -9.89 -70.34 12.00
C LEU A 159 -10.89 -71.37 11.48
N TYR A 160 -10.57 -72.07 10.38
CA TYR A 160 -11.41 -73.13 9.80
C TYR A 160 -11.59 -74.31 10.77
N GLN A 161 -10.53 -74.76 11.44
CA GLN A 161 -10.62 -75.80 12.47
C GLN A 161 -11.44 -75.34 13.68
N ASN A 162 -11.29 -74.09 14.13
CA ASN A 162 -12.07 -73.56 15.25
C ASN A 162 -13.56 -73.41 14.89
N PHE A 163 -13.86 -73.04 13.63
CA PHE A 163 -15.21 -73.00 13.09
C PHE A 163 -15.82 -74.40 12.90
N SER A 164 -15.03 -75.37 12.40
CA SER A 164 -15.43 -76.78 12.29
C SER A 164 -15.72 -77.39 13.65
N LEU A 165 -14.87 -77.13 14.64
CA LEU A 165 -15.07 -77.58 16.03
C LEU A 165 -16.24 -76.88 16.70
N HIS A 166 -16.55 -75.61 16.36
CA HIS A 166 -17.79 -74.96 16.81
C HIS A 166 -19.02 -75.63 16.19
N ASN A 167 -19.05 -75.89 14.88
CA ASN A 167 -20.16 -76.60 14.25
C ASN A 167 -20.38 -78.01 14.85
N GLU A 168 -19.29 -78.73 15.10
CA GLU A 168 -19.32 -80.08 15.72
C GLU A 168 -19.79 -80.03 17.18
N VAL A 169 -19.43 -78.98 17.94
CA VAL A 169 -19.94 -78.72 19.29
C VAL A 169 -21.42 -78.28 19.27
N ASP A 170 -21.83 -77.44 18.33
CA ASP A 170 -23.22 -77.00 18.16
C ASP A 170 -24.12 -78.19 17.80
N GLU A 171 -23.70 -79.06 16.87
CA GLU A 171 -24.41 -80.30 16.53
C GLU A 171 -24.50 -81.26 17.73
N LEU A 172 -23.42 -81.41 18.51
CA LEU A 172 -23.45 -82.19 19.75
C LEU A 172 -24.34 -81.56 20.82
N GLN A 173 -24.40 -80.22 20.91
CA GLN A 173 -25.31 -79.52 21.82
C GLN A 173 -26.77 -79.63 21.38
N GLU A 174 -27.06 -79.65 20.08
CA GLU A 174 -28.39 -79.96 19.53
C GLU A 174 -28.79 -81.41 19.81
N GLN A 175 -27.90 -82.38 19.59
CA GLN A 175 -28.16 -83.78 19.95
C GLN A 175 -28.40 -83.94 21.46
N ILE A 176 -27.67 -83.22 22.32
CA ILE A 176 -27.89 -83.20 23.78
C ILE A 176 -29.21 -82.49 24.15
N SER A 177 -29.62 -81.44 23.43
CA SER A 177 -30.91 -80.76 23.69
C SER A 177 -32.09 -81.65 23.27
N ILE A 178 -31.99 -82.33 22.12
CA ILE A 178 -32.95 -83.33 21.65
C ILE A 178 -33.03 -84.52 22.62
N LEU A 179 -31.90 -85.01 23.13
CA LEU A 179 -31.86 -86.06 24.15
C LEU A 179 -32.49 -85.59 25.47
N ARG A 180 -32.23 -84.36 25.93
CA ARG A 180 -32.87 -83.77 27.11
C ARG A 180 -34.37 -83.58 26.92
N LEU A 181 -34.83 -83.19 25.72
CA LEU A 181 -36.26 -83.10 25.38
C LEU A 181 -36.94 -84.47 25.42
N ARG A 182 -36.33 -85.51 24.83
CA ARG A 182 -36.83 -86.90 24.92
C ARG A 182 -36.86 -87.41 26.35
N LEU A 183 -35.85 -87.09 27.16
CA LEU A 183 -35.75 -87.51 28.56
C LEU A 183 -36.76 -86.74 29.46
N ARG A 184 -37.05 -85.47 29.16
CA ARG A 184 -38.19 -84.74 29.76
C ARG A 184 -39.53 -85.34 29.35
N ALA A 185 -39.73 -85.69 28.09
CA ALA A 185 -40.95 -86.32 27.60
C ALA A 185 -41.22 -87.68 28.25
N HIS A 186 -40.18 -88.46 28.58
CA HIS A 186 -40.32 -89.71 29.34
C HIS A 186 -40.59 -89.51 30.85
N ASN A 187 -40.25 -88.34 31.42
CA ASN A 187 -40.51 -88.03 32.83
C ASN A 187 -41.86 -87.33 33.07
N LEU A 188 -42.55 -86.86 32.03
CA LEU A 188 -43.81 -86.12 32.16
C LEU A 188 -45.03 -87.03 31.97
N SER A 189 -45.17 -88.03 32.84
CA SER A 189 -46.41 -88.82 32.98
C SER A 189 -47.38 -88.25 34.04
N ASP A 190 -47.07 -87.10 34.64
CA ASP A 190 -47.96 -86.40 35.57
C ASP A 190 -47.74 -84.88 35.54
N THR A 191 -48.82 -84.13 35.78
CA THR A 191 -48.96 -82.66 35.85
C THR A 191 -48.52 -81.83 34.62
N ILE A 192 -49.48 -81.04 34.13
CA ILE A 192 -49.30 -79.93 33.18
C ILE A 192 -49.07 -78.65 33.98
N ASP A 193 -47.93 -77.95 33.79
CA ASP A 193 -47.87 -76.50 33.55
C ASP A 193 -46.42 -75.99 33.37
N VAL A 194 -46.27 -74.71 32.99
CA VAL A 194 -45.00 -73.96 32.85
C VAL A 194 -44.06 -74.45 31.72
N ILE A 195 -44.51 -74.29 30.48
CA ILE A 195 -43.62 -74.18 29.31
C ILE A 195 -43.55 -72.70 28.90
N ASN A 196 -42.48 -71.99 29.28
CA ASN A 196 -41.98 -70.76 28.63
C ASN A 196 -40.72 -70.22 29.36
N SER A 197 -39.57 -70.88 29.17
CA SER A 197 -38.27 -70.42 29.73
C SER A 197 -37.01 -71.08 29.16
N SER A 198 -37.08 -71.83 28.05
CA SER A 198 -35.93 -72.61 27.53
C SER A 198 -35.80 -72.67 26.01
N ALA A 199 -36.31 -71.65 25.30
CA ALA A 199 -36.13 -71.50 23.84
C ALA A 199 -34.96 -70.56 23.48
N GLU A 200 -34.53 -69.68 24.38
CA GLU A 200 -33.58 -68.59 24.07
C GLU A 200 -32.12 -69.07 24.01
N ASP A 201 -31.73 -70.08 24.80
CA ASP A 201 -30.34 -70.57 24.86
C ASP A 201 -29.80 -71.08 23.52
N SER A 202 -30.66 -71.63 22.65
CA SER A 202 -30.21 -72.27 21.41
C SER A 202 -29.85 -71.28 20.29
N TYR A 203 -30.42 -70.06 20.32
CA TYR A 203 -30.04 -68.99 19.38
C TYR A 203 -28.78 -68.22 19.84
N ASN A 204 -28.42 -68.32 21.12
CA ASN A 204 -27.33 -67.55 21.71
C ASN A 204 -25.91 -68.05 21.38
N ILE A 205 -25.76 -69.26 20.83
CA ILE A 205 -24.45 -69.89 20.61
C ILE A 205 -23.68 -69.30 19.39
N PRO A 206 -24.26 -69.23 18.17
CA PRO A 206 -23.57 -68.63 17.01
C PRO A 206 -23.26 -67.14 17.22
N ILE A 207 -24.09 -66.42 17.99
CA ILE A 207 -23.84 -65.02 18.36
C ILE A 207 -22.57 -64.91 19.23
N LYS A 208 -22.39 -65.82 20.19
CA LYS A 208 -21.22 -65.84 21.09
C LYS A 208 -19.91 -66.25 20.42
N SER A 209 -19.92 -66.94 19.27
CA SER A 209 -18.70 -67.14 18.48
C SER A 209 -18.33 -65.86 17.70
N LEU A 210 -19.32 -65.21 17.09
CA LEU A 210 -19.15 -64.01 16.26
C LEU A 210 -18.68 -62.79 17.09
N LYS A 211 -19.21 -62.60 18.30
CA LYS A 211 -18.75 -61.55 19.24
C LYS A 211 -17.30 -61.75 19.68
N ARG A 212 -16.90 -62.98 20.01
CA ARG A 212 -15.49 -63.32 20.34
C ARG A 212 -14.55 -63.12 19.15
N LEU A 213 -15.00 -63.41 17.93
CA LEU A 213 -14.25 -63.14 16.70
C LEU A 213 -14.03 -61.62 16.50
N ALA A 214 -15.07 -60.80 16.69
CA ALA A 214 -14.97 -59.35 16.58
C ALA A 214 -13.96 -58.73 17.57
N LEU A 215 -13.96 -59.20 18.83
CA LEU A 215 -13.01 -58.76 19.86
C LEU A 215 -11.56 -59.16 19.50
N ILE A 216 -11.34 -60.37 18.99
CA ILE A 216 -10.02 -60.81 18.50
C ILE A 216 -9.59 -59.97 17.29
N VAL A 217 -10.50 -59.62 16.38
CA VAL A 217 -10.22 -58.77 15.22
C VAL A 217 -9.85 -57.35 15.63
N SER A 218 -10.56 -56.72 16.58
CA SER A 218 -10.20 -55.37 17.04
C SER A 218 -8.86 -55.35 17.81
N LEU A 219 -8.60 -56.35 18.66
CA LEU A 219 -7.35 -56.46 19.42
C LEU A 219 -6.14 -56.74 18.52
N THR A 220 -6.31 -57.54 17.46
CA THR A 220 -5.26 -57.77 16.46
C THR A 220 -5.02 -56.53 15.61
N LEU A 221 -6.07 -55.86 15.11
CA LEU A 221 -5.94 -54.59 14.37
C LEU A 221 -5.21 -53.53 15.21
N LEU A 222 -5.58 -53.33 16.47
CA LEU A 222 -4.96 -52.37 17.38
C LEU A 222 -3.47 -52.66 17.65
N SER A 223 -3.07 -53.93 17.69
CA SER A 223 -1.68 -54.31 17.95
C SER A 223 -0.79 -54.40 16.70
N THR A 224 -1.36 -54.56 15.50
CA THR A 224 -0.59 -54.63 14.24
C THR A 224 0.41 -53.48 14.01
N PRO A 225 0.12 -52.18 14.30
CA PRO A 225 1.06 -51.10 14.02
C PRO A 225 2.32 -51.20 14.89
N ILE A 226 2.17 -51.64 16.13
CA ILE A 226 3.27 -51.82 17.09
C ILE A 226 4.19 -52.95 16.61
N PHE A 227 3.62 -54.07 16.16
CA PHE A 227 4.40 -55.16 15.57
C PHE A 227 5.09 -54.76 14.26
N ILE A 228 4.41 -54.01 13.39
CA ILE A 228 4.98 -53.52 12.12
C ILE A 228 6.15 -52.55 12.40
N LEU A 229 5.99 -51.56 13.28
CA LEU A 229 7.07 -50.62 13.63
C LEU A 229 8.27 -51.34 14.27
N LYS A 230 8.01 -52.27 15.20
CA LYS A 230 9.07 -53.06 15.85
C LYS A 230 9.77 -54.01 14.89
N TYR A 231 9.06 -54.55 13.89
CA TYR A 231 9.62 -55.35 12.81
C TYR A 231 10.48 -54.50 11.85
N ILE A 232 10.06 -53.28 11.52
CA ILE A 232 10.86 -52.38 10.67
C ILE A 232 12.12 -51.91 11.40
N ASP A 233 12.07 -51.60 12.71
CA ASP A 233 13.29 -51.31 13.49
C ASP A 233 14.24 -52.53 13.55
N TYR A 234 13.70 -53.73 13.77
CA TYR A 234 14.48 -54.97 13.71
C TYR A 234 15.16 -55.15 12.34
N VAL A 235 14.41 -55.06 11.23
CA VAL A 235 14.96 -55.17 9.86
C VAL A 235 15.97 -54.06 9.55
N SER A 236 15.77 -52.84 10.09
CA SER A 236 16.72 -51.73 9.94
C SER A 236 18.04 -52.03 10.65
N ARG A 237 18.00 -52.61 11.86
CA ARG A 237 19.21 -53.05 12.59
C ARG A 237 19.86 -54.27 11.94
N SER A 238 19.10 -55.19 11.37
CA SER A 238 19.65 -56.34 10.64
C SER A 238 20.40 -55.91 9.37
N ARG A 239 19.94 -54.87 8.67
CA ARG A 239 20.60 -54.36 7.46
C ARG A 239 21.89 -53.58 7.71
N SER A 240 22.02 -52.91 8.86
CA SER A 240 23.19 -52.06 9.14
C SER A 240 24.49 -52.83 9.44
N LEU A 241 24.47 -54.16 9.40
CA LEU A 241 25.64 -55.02 9.63
C LEU A 241 26.39 -55.44 8.36
N GLU A 242 25.85 -55.21 7.16
CA GLU A 242 26.35 -55.87 5.93
C GLU A 242 26.72 -54.97 4.75
N ASN A 243 26.43 -53.66 4.76
CA ASN A 243 26.79 -52.77 3.62
C ASN A 243 27.22 -51.36 4.07
N VAL A 244 28.32 -50.87 3.48
CA VAL A 244 28.82 -49.49 3.64
C VAL A 244 28.35 -48.65 2.45
N SER A 245 27.17 -48.04 2.60
CA SER A 245 26.64 -46.98 1.74
C SER A 245 25.51 -46.27 2.47
N GLU A 246 25.33 -44.96 2.28
CA GLU A 246 24.30 -44.16 2.95
C GLU A 246 22.88 -44.35 2.37
N GLU A 247 22.40 -45.60 2.28
CA GLU A 247 20.99 -45.86 1.99
C GLU A 247 20.12 -45.38 3.17
N VAL A 248 19.52 -44.18 3.01
CA VAL A 248 18.63 -43.56 4.00
C VAL A 248 17.56 -44.54 4.48
N SER A 249 17.48 -44.76 5.79
CA SER A 249 16.65 -45.82 6.38
C SER A 249 15.16 -45.66 6.01
N LEU A 250 14.47 -46.80 5.84
CA LEU A 250 13.08 -46.83 5.37
C LEU A 250 12.12 -46.03 6.27
N ASN A 251 12.38 -45.98 7.58
CA ASN A 251 11.63 -45.13 8.51
C ASN A 251 11.77 -43.63 8.19
N LYS A 252 12.98 -43.16 7.84
CA LYS A 252 13.19 -41.77 7.39
C LYS A 252 12.52 -41.51 6.04
N GLN A 253 12.59 -42.46 5.11
CA GLN A 253 11.90 -42.33 3.81
C GLN A 253 10.37 -42.27 3.94
N LEU A 254 9.79 -43.08 4.83
CA LEU A 254 8.36 -43.08 5.11
C LEU A 254 7.93 -41.79 5.82
N ALA A 255 8.66 -41.39 6.87
CA ALA A 255 8.40 -40.14 7.58
C ALA A 255 8.48 -38.93 6.65
N TYR A 256 9.52 -38.84 5.80
CA TYR A 256 9.64 -37.79 4.79
C TYR A 256 8.49 -37.78 3.78
N ARG A 257 7.98 -38.93 3.34
CA ARG A 257 6.79 -38.99 2.45
C ARG A 257 5.50 -38.54 3.15
N VAL A 258 5.34 -38.84 4.43
CA VAL A 258 4.19 -38.38 5.23
C VAL A 258 4.28 -36.87 5.50
N ASP A 259 5.48 -36.37 5.83
CA ASP A 259 5.76 -34.95 6.04
C ASP A 259 5.55 -34.13 4.76
N LEU A 260 6.07 -34.61 3.62
CA LEU A 260 5.83 -34.02 2.29
C LEU A 260 4.32 -34.01 1.93
N PHE A 261 3.58 -35.06 2.29
CA PHE A 261 2.13 -35.10 2.05
C PHE A 261 1.38 -34.07 2.92
N LEU A 262 1.71 -33.99 4.22
CA LEU A 262 1.10 -33.10 5.20
C LEU A 262 1.47 -31.61 5.03
N SER A 263 2.60 -31.31 4.37
CA SER A 263 3.08 -29.96 4.11
C SER A 263 2.66 -29.40 2.75
N VAL A 264 2.66 -30.22 1.68
CA VAL A 264 2.34 -29.75 0.32
C VAL A 264 0.82 -29.57 0.09
N HIS A 265 -0.03 -30.35 0.76
CA HIS A 265 -1.48 -30.34 0.52
C HIS A 265 -2.23 -29.80 1.75
N PRO A 266 -2.88 -28.61 1.67
CA PRO A 266 -3.64 -28.05 2.79
C PRO A 266 -4.68 -29.01 3.39
N TYR A 267 -5.32 -29.80 2.52
CA TYR A 267 -6.34 -30.78 2.91
C TYR A 267 -5.79 -32.05 3.58
N ALA A 268 -4.47 -32.29 3.58
CA ALA A 268 -3.90 -33.53 4.14
C ALA A 268 -4.07 -33.64 5.66
N LYS A 269 -4.01 -32.52 6.40
CA LYS A 269 -4.24 -32.49 7.85
C LYS A 269 -5.68 -32.92 8.23
N PRO A 270 -6.75 -32.28 7.71
CA PRO A 270 -8.12 -32.73 8.01
C PRO A 270 -8.44 -34.11 7.41
N LEU A 271 -7.85 -34.50 6.28
CA LEU A 271 -8.02 -35.86 5.73
C LEU A 271 -7.41 -36.93 6.64
N ALA A 272 -6.21 -36.71 7.16
CA ALA A 272 -5.58 -37.62 8.12
C ALA A 272 -6.40 -37.74 9.42
N LEU A 273 -6.98 -36.62 9.88
CA LEU A 273 -7.87 -36.61 11.04
C LEU A 273 -9.17 -37.38 10.77
N LEU A 274 -9.81 -37.19 9.61
CA LEU A 274 -11.02 -37.93 9.20
C LEU A 274 -10.77 -39.44 9.08
N LEU A 275 -9.61 -39.85 8.60
CA LEU A 275 -9.21 -41.26 8.56
C LEU A 275 -9.00 -41.82 9.98
N ALA A 276 -8.44 -41.03 10.89
CA ALA A 276 -8.30 -41.42 12.30
C ALA A 276 -9.65 -41.49 13.04
N THR A 277 -10.61 -40.60 12.75
CA THR A 277 -11.96 -40.66 13.35
C THR A 277 -12.69 -41.92 12.89
N LEU A 278 -12.71 -42.19 11.58
CA LEU A 278 -13.35 -43.38 11.01
C LEU A 278 -12.74 -44.67 11.55
N LEU A 279 -11.41 -44.74 11.65
CA LEU A 279 -10.70 -45.89 12.22
C LEU A 279 -11.05 -46.10 13.70
N LEU A 280 -11.13 -45.02 14.50
CA LEU A 280 -11.54 -45.11 15.90
C LEU A 280 -12.99 -45.60 16.05
N ILE A 281 -13.92 -45.12 15.23
CA ILE A 281 -15.34 -45.55 15.24
C ILE A 281 -15.47 -47.01 14.84
N CYS A 282 -14.74 -47.46 13.81
CA CYS A 282 -14.77 -48.86 13.36
C CYS A 282 -14.16 -49.82 14.39
N LEU A 283 -12.97 -49.50 14.94
CA LEU A 283 -12.34 -50.34 15.96
C LEU A 283 -13.11 -50.31 17.30
N GLY A 284 -13.67 -49.16 17.67
CA GLY A 284 -14.51 -48.99 18.84
C GLY A 284 -15.81 -49.79 18.73
N GLY A 285 -16.54 -49.66 17.63
CA GLY A 285 -17.79 -50.40 17.40
C GLY A 285 -17.59 -51.92 17.31
N LEU A 286 -16.50 -52.39 16.70
CA LEU A 286 -16.13 -53.81 16.72
C LEU A 286 -15.79 -54.31 18.13
N SER A 287 -15.15 -53.47 18.96
CA SER A 287 -14.82 -53.81 20.35
C SER A 287 -16.05 -53.81 21.25
N LEU A 288 -16.98 -52.85 21.05
CA LEU A 288 -18.26 -52.80 21.76
C LEU A 288 -19.14 -54.00 21.40
N PHE A 289 -19.25 -54.36 20.11
CA PHE A 289 -19.97 -55.57 19.67
C PHE A 289 -19.34 -56.86 20.22
N GLY A 290 -18.04 -56.86 20.52
CA GLY A 290 -17.37 -57.98 21.16
C GLY A 290 -17.69 -58.18 22.66
N VAL A 291 -18.36 -57.21 23.29
CA VAL A 291 -18.59 -57.17 24.75
C VAL A 291 -20.07 -56.97 25.11
N LYS A 292 -20.76 -56.03 24.45
CA LYS A 292 -22.17 -55.73 24.67
C LYS A 292 -23.06 -56.62 23.80
N ASP A 293 -24.28 -56.92 24.25
CA ASP A 293 -25.13 -57.89 23.56
C ASP A 293 -25.91 -57.36 22.33
N ASP A 294 -25.85 -56.05 22.07
CA ASP A 294 -26.47 -55.28 20.98
C ASP A 294 -26.12 -55.74 19.54
N SER A 295 -26.77 -55.12 18.55
CA SER A 295 -26.46 -55.29 17.12
C SER A 295 -25.19 -54.54 16.67
N LEU A 296 -24.46 -55.03 15.66
CA LEU A 296 -23.23 -54.39 15.17
C LEU A 296 -23.44 -52.93 14.71
N ALA A 297 -24.59 -52.64 14.09
CA ALA A 297 -24.94 -51.28 13.66
C ALA A 297 -25.15 -50.33 14.85
N GLU A 298 -25.76 -50.84 15.92
CA GLU A 298 -25.99 -50.14 17.18
C GLU A 298 -24.69 -49.95 17.97
N CYS A 299 -23.78 -50.93 17.98
CA CYS A 299 -22.44 -50.77 18.54
C CYS A 299 -21.57 -49.75 17.77
N LEU A 300 -21.70 -49.68 16.44
CA LEU A 300 -21.05 -48.64 15.63
C LEU A 300 -21.65 -47.25 15.90
N TRP A 301 -22.97 -47.16 16.07
CA TRP A 301 -23.66 -45.93 16.49
C TRP A 301 -23.23 -45.49 17.90
N LEU A 302 -23.13 -46.42 18.85
CA LEU A 302 -22.64 -46.16 20.21
C LEU A 302 -21.17 -45.73 20.21
N SER A 303 -20.33 -46.35 19.36
CA SER A 303 -18.95 -45.90 19.18
C SER A 303 -18.86 -44.50 18.57
N TRP A 304 -19.81 -44.11 17.72
CA TRP A 304 -19.90 -42.73 17.22
C TRP A 304 -20.34 -41.76 18.32
N THR A 305 -21.35 -42.10 19.13
CA THR A 305 -21.80 -41.21 20.22
C THR A 305 -20.73 -41.02 21.29
N HIS A 306 -19.91 -42.04 21.61
CA HIS A 306 -18.75 -41.89 22.50
C HIS A 306 -17.61 -41.04 21.89
N VAL A 307 -17.45 -41.03 20.55
CA VAL A 307 -16.45 -40.17 19.87
C VAL A 307 -16.95 -38.72 19.77
N ALA A 308 -18.23 -38.50 19.49
CA ALA A 308 -18.84 -37.18 19.31
C ALA A 308 -19.12 -36.48 20.65
N ASP A 309 -19.57 -37.22 21.66
CA ASP A 309 -19.67 -36.77 23.05
C ASP A 309 -19.10 -37.82 23.99
N SER A 310 -17.88 -37.53 24.46
CA SER A 310 -17.14 -38.37 25.39
C SER A 310 -17.90 -38.70 26.68
N GLY A 311 -18.88 -37.88 27.09
CA GLY A 311 -19.66 -38.07 28.33
C GLY A 311 -20.51 -39.35 28.34
N ASN A 312 -20.90 -39.86 27.17
CA ASN A 312 -21.78 -41.03 27.04
C ASN A 312 -21.25 -42.33 27.68
N HIS A 313 -19.95 -42.43 27.97
CA HIS A 313 -19.35 -43.59 28.65
C HIS A 313 -19.89 -43.81 30.09
N ALA A 314 -20.46 -42.77 30.71
CA ALA A 314 -20.99 -42.85 32.07
C ALA A 314 -22.22 -43.79 32.18
N ASN A 315 -22.90 -44.06 31.07
CA ASN A 315 -24.10 -44.90 31.01
C ASN A 315 -23.80 -46.41 30.88
N SER A 316 -22.53 -46.80 30.70
CA SER A 316 -22.13 -48.20 30.57
C SER A 316 -22.31 -48.97 31.88
N GLU A 317 -22.94 -50.14 31.84
CA GLU A 317 -23.23 -50.94 33.04
C GLU A 317 -22.11 -51.93 33.36
N GLU A 318 -21.55 -52.60 32.33
CA GLU A 318 -20.56 -53.65 32.52
C GLU A 318 -19.12 -53.16 32.63
N ILE A 319 -18.27 -53.93 33.32
CA ILE A 319 -16.83 -53.64 33.47
C ILE A 319 -16.10 -53.65 32.11
N GLY A 320 -16.44 -54.60 31.24
CA GLY A 320 -15.87 -54.67 29.90
C GLY A 320 -16.31 -53.51 29.01
N GLU A 321 -17.62 -53.21 29.03
CA GLU A 321 -18.20 -52.10 28.28
C GLU A 321 -17.55 -50.76 28.69
N ARG A 322 -17.44 -50.50 30.00
CA ARG A 322 -16.76 -49.32 30.57
C ARG A 322 -15.32 -49.17 30.11
N LEU A 323 -14.54 -50.26 30.05
CA LEU A 323 -13.15 -50.20 29.60
C LEU A 323 -13.05 -49.80 28.12
N VAL A 324 -13.96 -50.30 27.29
CA VAL A 324 -14.03 -49.97 25.87
C VAL A 324 -14.57 -48.55 25.66
N SER A 325 -15.67 -48.17 26.30
CA SER A 325 -16.28 -46.84 26.15
C SER A 325 -15.37 -45.72 26.67
N VAL A 326 -14.67 -45.89 27.81
CA VAL A 326 -13.64 -44.95 28.27
C VAL A 326 -12.49 -44.83 27.26
N SER A 327 -12.05 -45.94 26.65
CA SER A 327 -10.98 -45.91 25.65
C SER A 327 -11.39 -45.16 24.37
N ILE A 328 -12.62 -45.36 23.91
CA ILE A 328 -13.21 -44.65 22.76
C ILE A 328 -13.37 -43.17 23.09
N SER A 329 -13.96 -42.83 24.24
CA SER A 329 -14.16 -41.45 24.71
C SER A 329 -12.84 -40.67 24.86
N PHE A 330 -11.77 -41.32 25.34
CA PHE A 330 -10.44 -40.69 25.41
C PHE A 330 -9.85 -40.41 24.03
N GLY A 331 -9.94 -41.37 23.10
CA GLY A 331 -9.53 -41.17 21.70
C GLY A 331 -10.36 -40.09 20.99
N GLY A 332 -11.66 -40.08 21.22
CA GLY A 332 -12.62 -39.09 20.69
C GLY A 332 -12.31 -37.69 21.19
N MET A 333 -12.06 -37.53 22.50
CA MET A 333 -11.67 -36.25 23.11
C MET A 333 -10.40 -35.66 22.49
N LEU A 334 -9.36 -36.47 22.28
CA LEU A 334 -8.11 -36.03 21.63
C LEU A 334 -8.34 -35.63 20.16
N ILE A 335 -9.13 -36.42 19.43
CA ILE A 335 -9.51 -36.15 18.04
C ILE A 335 -10.34 -34.87 17.92
N PHE A 336 -11.31 -34.67 18.81
CA PHE A 336 -12.20 -33.51 18.83
C PHE A 336 -11.44 -32.23 19.21
N ALA A 337 -10.52 -32.29 20.19
CA ALA A 337 -9.65 -31.17 20.52
C ALA A 337 -8.74 -30.77 19.35
N MET A 338 -8.17 -31.75 18.64
CA MET A 338 -7.37 -31.52 17.43
C MET A 338 -8.20 -30.99 16.25
N MET A 339 -9.45 -31.45 16.11
CA MET A 339 -10.40 -30.91 15.12
C MET A 339 -10.74 -29.45 15.40
N LEU A 340 -11.07 -29.13 16.66
CA LEU A 340 -11.38 -27.78 17.09
C LEU A 340 -10.20 -26.83 16.88
N GLY A 341 -8.97 -27.29 17.16
CA GLY A 341 -7.74 -26.56 16.82
C GLY A 341 -7.64 -26.24 15.33
N LEU A 342 -7.64 -27.27 14.47
CA LEU A 342 -7.51 -27.08 13.02
C LEU A 342 -8.64 -26.22 12.41
N VAL A 343 -9.86 -26.33 12.92
CA VAL A 343 -11.01 -25.51 12.49
C VAL A 343 -10.86 -24.06 12.98
N SER A 344 -10.42 -23.84 14.22
CA SER A 344 -10.14 -22.51 14.76
C SER A 344 -9.01 -21.82 14.01
N ASP A 345 -7.93 -22.54 13.71
CA ASP A 345 -6.78 -22.05 12.94
C ASP A 345 -7.22 -21.66 11.52
N ALA A 346 -7.98 -22.51 10.83
CA ALA A 346 -8.46 -22.24 9.47
C ALA A 346 -9.48 -21.08 9.41
N ILE A 347 -10.35 -20.94 10.41
CA ILE A 347 -11.25 -19.78 10.53
C ILE A 347 -10.45 -18.50 10.81
N SER A 348 -9.43 -18.56 11.67
CA SER A 348 -8.56 -17.42 11.99
C SER A 348 -7.74 -16.99 10.78
N GLU A 349 -7.07 -17.92 10.08
CA GLU A 349 -6.35 -17.64 8.84
C GLU A 349 -7.29 -17.03 7.78
N LYS A 350 -8.52 -17.55 7.67
CA LYS A 350 -9.49 -16.97 6.73
C LYS A 350 -9.93 -15.57 7.13
N PHE A 351 -10.15 -15.32 8.42
CA PHE A 351 -10.49 -13.99 8.95
C PHE A 351 -9.33 -13.00 8.73
N ASP A 352 -8.10 -13.39 9.05
CA ASP A 352 -6.90 -12.59 8.81
C ASP A 352 -6.66 -12.32 7.31
N SER A 353 -7.00 -13.26 6.43
CA SER A 353 -6.94 -13.05 4.97
C SER A 353 -7.91 -11.97 4.47
N LEU A 354 -9.07 -11.85 5.11
CA LEU A 354 -10.07 -10.82 4.82
C LEU A 354 -9.66 -9.48 5.44
N ARG A 355 -9.19 -9.50 6.70
CA ARG A 355 -8.69 -8.35 7.45
C ARG A 355 -7.56 -7.64 6.70
N LYS A 356 -6.52 -8.38 6.28
CA LYS A 356 -5.39 -7.92 5.44
C LYS A 356 -5.77 -7.63 3.97
N GLY A 357 -7.05 -7.71 3.60
CA GLY A 357 -7.56 -7.25 2.31
C GLY A 357 -7.04 -8.04 1.10
N LYS A 358 -6.84 -9.35 1.22
CA LYS A 358 -6.40 -10.20 0.09
C LYS A 358 -7.50 -10.44 -0.97
N SER A 359 -8.63 -9.77 -0.85
CA SER A 359 -9.77 -9.79 -1.78
C SER A 359 -9.62 -8.74 -2.89
N GLU A 360 -9.91 -9.16 -4.13
CA GLU A 360 -10.00 -8.29 -5.30
C GLU A 360 -10.98 -7.13 -5.08
N VAL A 361 -10.63 -5.95 -5.61
CA VAL A 361 -11.50 -4.78 -5.72
C VAL A 361 -12.38 -4.95 -6.96
N VAL A 362 -13.69 -4.91 -6.80
CA VAL A 362 -14.67 -5.17 -7.87
C VAL A 362 -15.01 -3.89 -8.67
N GLU A 363 -14.63 -2.73 -8.14
CA GLU A 363 -14.91 -1.39 -8.67
C GLU A 363 -14.30 -1.11 -10.06
N GLN A 364 -14.81 -0.06 -10.69
CA GLN A 364 -14.49 0.36 -12.06
C GLN A 364 -14.51 1.89 -12.14
N ASN A 365 -13.75 2.49 -13.06
CA ASN A 365 -13.57 3.95 -13.21
C ASN A 365 -13.03 4.64 -11.94
N HIS A 366 -12.50 3.89 -10.99
CA HIS A 366 -11.81 4.40 -9.80
C HIS A 366 -10.46 5.00 -10.18
N THR A 367 -9.98 5.92 -9.36
CA THR A 367 -8.58 6.36 -9.40
C THR A 367 -7.75 5.37 -8.60
N LEU A 368 -6.65 4.87 -9.17
CA LEU A 368 -5.75 3.93 -8.51
C LEU A 368 -4.44 4.63 -8.14
N ILE A 369 -4.14 4.73 -6.85
CA ILE A 369 -2.88 5.26 -6.33
C ILE A 369 -1.96 4.09 -5.96
N LEU A 370 -0.74 4.12 -6.48
CA LEU A 370 0.32 3.14 -6.27
C LEU A 370 1.48 3.80 -5.54
N GLY A 371 1.81 3.29 -4.35
CA GLY A 371 2.78 3.91 -3.43
C GLY A 371 2.13 4.50 -2.19
N TRP A 372 2.96 5.03 -1.30
CA TRP A 372 2.54 5.73 -0.08
C TRP A 372 3.64 6.71 0.31
N SER A 373 3.28 7.98 0.46
CA SER A 373 4.20 9.07 0.78
C SER A 373 3.47 10.20 1.52
N ASP A 374 4.21 11.16 2.08
CA ASP A 374 3.65 12.31 2.78
C ASP A 374 2.71 13.17 1.89
N LYS A 375 2.87 13.09 0.55
CA LYS A 375 2.00 13.70 -0.47
C LYS A 375 0.63 13.02 -0.66
N LEU A 376 0.41 11.83 -0.09
CA LEU A 376 -0.84 11.08 -0.25
C LEU A 376 -2.06 11.80 0.36
N GLY A 377 -1.89 12.48 1.50
CA GLY A 377 -2.99 13.16 2.19
C GLY A 377 -3.58 14.32 1.38
N SER A 378 -2.71 15.20 0.87
CA SER A 378 -3.10 16.31 -0.01
C SER A 378 -3.65 15.80 -1.35
N LEU A 379 -3.10 14.72 -1.92
CA LEU A 379 -3.62 14.12 -3.16
C LEU A 379 -5.04 13.55 -2.96
N LEU A 380 -5.29 12.85 -1.85
CA LEU A 380 -6.63 12.34 -1.52
C LEU A 380 -7.64 13.48 -1.29
N ASN A 381 -7.22 14.60 -0.71
CA ASN A 381 -8.07 15.79 -0.58
C ASN A 381 -8.43 16.36 -1.96
N GLN A 382 -7.46 16.61 -2.84
CA GLN A 382 -7.72 17.17 -4.17
C GLN A 382 -8.62 16.26 -5.03
N ILE A 383 -8.39 14.95 -5.02
CA ILE A 383 -9.28 13.98 -5.70
C ILE A 383 -10.68 13.97 -5.05
N ALA A 384 -10.79 14.05 -3.72
CA ALA A 384 -12.09 14.12 -3.06
C ALA A 384 -12.90 15.37 -3.44
N ILE A 385 -12.22 16.51 -3.66
CA ILE A 385 -12.84 17.76 -4.13
C ILE A 385 -13.29 17.61 -5.60
N ALA A 386 -12.43 17.13 -6.50
CA ALA A 386 -12.78 16.92 -7.91
C ALA A 386 -14.02 16.01 -8.09
N ASN A 387 -14.13 14.95 -7.27
CA ASN A 387 -15.24 14.00 -7.33
C ASN A 387 -16.53 14.50 -6.62
N GLU A 388 -16.54 15.68 -5.97
CA GLU A 388 -17.75 16.23 -5.31
C GLU A 388 -18.87 16.53 -6.32
N SER A 389 -18.50 16.99 -7.51
CA SER A 389 -19.39 17.21 -8.66
C SER A 389 -20.19 15.96 -9.06
N LEU A 390 -19.60 14.78 -8.89
CA LEU A 390 -20.19 13.46 -9.18
C LEU A 390 -20.99 12.89 -7.99
N GLY A 391 -20.98 13.57 -6.84
CA GLY A 391 -21.55 13.07 -5.58
C GLY A 391 -20.64 12.14 -4.79
N GLY A 392 -19.33 12.15 -5.08
CA GLY A 392 -18.32 11.31 -4.44
C GLY A 392 -17.78 10.20 -5.36
N GLY A 393 -16.47 9.96 -5.31
CA GLY A 393 -15.77 8.99 -6.15
C GLY A 393 -15.37 7.70 -5.45
N ILE A 394 -14.52 6.91 -6.11
CA ILE A 394 -13.83 5.76 -5.52
C ILE A 394 -12.33 5.91 -5.80
N VAL A 395 -11.53 5.84 -4.73
CA VAL A 395 -10.06 5.83 -4.81
C VAL A 395 -9.55 4.53 -4.20
N VAL A 396 -8.65 3.84 -4.90
CA VAL A 396 -8.01 2.62 -4.42
C VAL A 396 -6.54 2.93 -4.16
N VAL A 397 -6.05 2.67 -2.95
CA VAL A 397 -4.64 2.89 -2.58
C VAL A 397 -3.96 1.53 -2.40
N MET A 398 -2.84 1.32 -3.10
CA MET A 398 -2.01 0.12 -2.95
C MET A 398 -0.56 0.45 -2.60
N ALA A 399 -0.12 -0.06 -1.45
CA ALA A 399 1.24 0.09 -0.96
C ALA A 399 1.74 -1.18 -0.26
N GLU A 400 3.05 -1.25 -0.02
CA GLU A 400 3.73 -2.38 0.63
C GLU A 400 3.69 -2.29 2.18
N GLN A 401 2.60 -1.73 2.71
CA GLN A 401 2.30 -1.57 4.15
C GLN A 401 1.17 -2.51 4.59
N ASP A 402 0.97 -2.70 5.90
CA ASP A 402 -0.16 -3.48 6.40
C ASP A 402 -1.48 -2.70 6.29
N LYS A 403 -2.55 -3.36 5.83
CA LYS A 403 -3.80 -2.68 5.44
C LYS A 403 -4.45 -1.92 6.60
N GLU A 404 -4.41 -2.50 7.79
CA GLU A 404 -5.01 -1.88 8.97
C GLU A 404 -4.30 -0.59 9.40
N GLU A 405 -3.01 -0.44 9.11
CA GLU A 405 -2.24 0.78 9.40
C GLU A 405 -2.65 1.88 8.42
N MET A 406 -2.68 1.57 7.11
CA MET A 406 -3.19 2.48 6.06
C MET A 406 -4.63 2.96 6.32
N GLU A 407 -5.55 2.04 6.71
CA GLU A 407 -6.92 2.40 7.05
C GLU A 407 -7.02 3.25 8.33
N LEU A 408 -6.15 3.03 9.32
CA LEU A 408 -6.09 3.85 10.53
C LEU A 408 -5.50 5.24 10.27
N ASP A 409 -4.56 5.38 9.34
CA ASP A 409 -3.94 6.67 9.02
C ASP A 409 -4.82 7.53 8.12
N ILE A 410 -5.50 6.94 7.13
CA ILE A 410 -6.53 7.63 6.34
C ILE A 410 -7.70 8.06 7.24
N ALA A 411 -8.07 7.26 8.25
CA ALA A 411 -9.10 7.64 9.23
C ALA A 411 -8.66 8.74 10.24
N LYS A 412 -7.41 9.21 10.21
CA LYS A 412 -6.91 10.36 10.99
C LYS A 412 -6.80 11.64 10.15
N MET A 413 -7.02 11.59 8.83
CA MET A 413 -6.89 12.76 7.97
C MET A 413 -7.98 13.78 8.29
N GLU A 414 -7.59 15.05 8.46
CA GLU A 414 -8.46 16.12 8.99
C GLU A 414 -9.22 16.91 7.89
N PHE A 415 -9.57 16.25 6.78
CA PHE A 415 -10.37 16.82 5.67
C PHE A 415 -11.64 16.00 5.39
N ASP A 416 -12.60 16.60 4.68
CA ASP A 416 -13.84 15.92 4.26
C ASP A 416 -13.61 15.18 2.93
N PHE A 417 -13.96 13.90 2.89
CA PHE A 417 -13.89 13.09 1.68
C PHE A 417 -15.03 13.39 0.68
N LYS A 418 -16.00 14.25 1.00
CA LYS A 418 -17.03 14.75 0.07
C LYS A 418 -17.80 13.63 -0.65
N GLY A 419 -18.08 12.54 0.08
CA GLY A 419 -18.73 11.32 -0.43
C GLY A 419 -17.78 10.28 -1.04
N THR A 420 -16.53 10.64 -1.34
CA THR A 420 -15.53 9.76 -1.93
C THR A 420 -15.13 8.63 -0.97
N SER A 421 -15.05 7.40 -1.49
CA SER A 421 -14.71 6.20 -0.73
C SER A 421 -13.28 5.74 -1.04
N VAL A 422 -12.42 5.69 -0.01
CA VAL A 422 -11.03 5.22 -0.13
C VAL A 422 -10.90 3.74 0.26
N ILE A 423 -10.21 2.95 -0.56
CA ILE A 423 -10.10 1.49 -0.43
C ILE A 423 -8.63 1.07 -0.39
N CYS A 424 -8.12 0.74 0.80
CA CYS A 424 -6.73 0.33 0.99
C CYS A 424 -6.48 -1.15 0.64
N ARG A 425 -5.32 -1.45 0.04
CA ARG A 425 -4.85 -2.82 -0.25
C ARG A 425 -3.34 -2.94 -0.01
N SER A 426 -2.93 -3.94 0.76
CA SER A 426 -1.51 -4.28 0.94
C SER A 426 -1.00 -5.08 -0.27
N GLY A 427 0.04 -4.63 -0.97
CA GLY A 427 0.65 -5.32 -2.11
C GLY A 427 1.68 -4.49 -2.88
N SER A 428 2.48 -5.14 -3.73
CA SER A 428 3.52 -4.46 -4.53
C SER A 428 3.05 -4.21 -5.97
N PRO A 429 3.25 -3.00 -6.53
CA PRO A 429 2.92 -2.72 -7.94
C PRO A 429 3.76 -3.55 -8.93
N LEU A 430 4.88 -4.12 -8.49
CA LEU A 430 5.74 -4.99 -9.29
C LEU A 430 5.18 -6.41 -9.47
N ILE A 431 4.04 -6.74 -8.85
CA ILE A 431 3.43 -8.07 -8.85
C ILE A 431 2.08 -7.99 -9.58
N LEU A 432 1.99 -8.60 -10.77
CA LEU A 432 0.76 -8.63 -11.59
C LEU A 432 -0.47 -9.20 -10.85
N ALA A 433 -0.28 -10.08 -9.86
CA ALA A 433 -1.36 -10.60 -9.02
C ALA A 433 -1.92 -9.53 -8.05
N ASP A 434 -1.07 -8.64 -7.56
CA ASP A 434 -1.46 -7.53 -6.69
C ASP A 434 -2.12 -6.40 -7.50
N LEU A 435 -1.59 -6.07 -8.68
CA LEU A 435 -2.25 -5.17 -9.63
C LEU A 435 -3.64 -5.65 -10.05
N LYS A 436 -3.82 -6.97 -10.26
CA LYS A 436 -5.14 -7.57 -10.50
C LYS A 436 -6.09 -7.41 -9.32
N LYS A 437 -5.60 -7.61 -8.09
CA LYS A 437 -6.36 -7.43 -6.85
C LYS A 437 -6.89 -5.99 -6.67
N VAL A 438 -6.35 -4.99 -7.37
CA VAL A 438 -6.87 -3.60 -7.39
C VAL A 438 -7.60 -3.21 -8.68
N SER A 439 -7.96 -4.18 -9.52
CA SER A 439 -8.64 -3.94 -10.82
C SER A 439 -7.92 -2.92 -11.70
N VAL A 440 -6.59 -3.00 -11.79
CA VAL A 440 -5.73 -2.07 -12.57
C VAL A 440 -6.24 -1.80 -13.99
N SER A 441 -6.76 -2.82 -14.69
CA SER A 441 -7.25 -2.74 -16.07
C SER A 441 -8.59 -1.99 -16.20
N LYS A 442 -9.23 -1.61 -15.09
CA LYS A 442 -10.54 -0.92 -15.02
C LYS A 442 -10.48 0.48 -14.39
N ALA A 443 -9.32 0.90 -13.90
CA ALA A 443 -9.13 2.25 -13.33
C ALA A 443 -9.29 3.33 -14.42
N ARG A 444 -9.72 4.54 -14.06
CA ARG A 444 -9.78 5.69 -14.99
C ARG A 444 -8.43 6.38 -15.16
N ALA A 445 -7.63 6.36 -14.10
CA ALA A 445 -6.27 6.88 -14.05
C ALA A 445 -5.48 6.10 -12.99
N ILE A 446 -4.17 5.96 -13.21
CA ILE A 446 -3.26 5.24 -12.32
C ILE A 446 -2.14 6.19 -11.91
N ILE A 447 -2.14 6.66 -10.68
CA ILE A 447 -1.11 7.56 -10.13
C ILE A 447 -0.02 6.71 -9.48
N VAL A 448 1.21 6.85 -9.95
CA VAL A 448 2.42 6.30 -9.32
C VAL A 448 3.03 7.42 -8.49
N LEU A 449 2.94 7.31 -7.17
CA LEU A 449 3.56 8.24 -6.23
C LEU A 449 5.05 7.93 -6.07
N ALA A 450 5.85 8.99 -5.91
CA ALA A 450 7.24 8.90 -5.47
C ALA A 450 7.32 8.32 -4.04
N GLU A 451 8.42 7.64 -3.72
CA GLU A 451 8.76 7.29 -2.33
C GLU A 451 9.50 8.45 -1.66
N ASP A 452 9.21 8.71 -0.38
CA ASP A 452 9.88 9.76 0.38
C ASP A 452 11.35 9.39 0.65
N GLY A 453 12.26 10.35 0.41
CA GLY A 453 13.70 10.19 0.56
C GLY A 453 14.43 10.33 -0.77
N ASN A 454 15.31 9.37 -1.08
CA ASN A 454 16.29 9.49 -2.14
C ASN A 454 15.70 9.32 -3.56
N ALA A 455 15.89 10.35 -4.40
CA ALA A 455 15.31 10.48 -5.73
C ALA A 455 15.60 9.31 -6.67
N ASP A 456 16.87 8.92 -6.84
CA ASP A 456 17.30 7.78 -7.68
C ASP A 456 16.52 6.49 -7.36
N GLN A 457 16.28 6.22 -6.08
CA GLN A 457 15.60 5.00 -5.63
C GLN A 457 14.09 5.06 -5.89
N SER A 458 13.49 6.23 -5.68
CA SER A 458 12.10 6.53 -6.03
C SER A 458 11.85 6.35 -7.53
N ASP A 459 12.66 7.01 -8.37
CA ASP A 459 12.46 7.02 -9.83
C ASP A 459 12.81 5.67 -10.46
N ALA A 460 13.81 4.95 -9.94
CA ALA A 460 14.07 3.56 -10.31
C ALA A 460 12.91 2.62 -9.93
N ARG A 461 12.11 2.94 -8.89
CA ARG A 461 10.88 2.21 -8.54
C ARG A 461 9.71 2.64 -9.42
N ALA A 462 9.60 3.92 -9.78
CA ALA A 462 8.62 4.43 -10.73
C ALA A 462 8.77 3.76 -12.11
N LEU A 463 9.98 3.75 -12.67
CA LEU A 463 10.32 3.05 -13.93
C LEU A 463 9.97 1.55 -13.89
N ARG A 464 10.25 0.87 -12.77
CA ARG A 464 9.91 -0.56 -12.59
C ARG A 464 8.40 -0.79 -12.44
N THR A 465 7.68 0.18 -11.89
CA THR A 465 6.21 0.18 -11.81
C THR A 465 5.60 0.38 -13.20
N VAL A 466 6.11 1.33 -13.99
CA VAL A 466 5.76 1.53 -15.40
C VAL A 466 5.95 0.26 -16.24
N LEU A 467 7.09 -0.44 -16.08
CA LEU A 467 7.33 -1.75 -16.72
C LEU A 467 6.35 -2.85 -16.28
N SER A 468 5.83 -2.78 -15.05
CA SER A 468 4.82 -3.72 -14.54
C SER A 468 3.43 -3.43 -15.13
N LEU A 469 3.06 -2.14 -15.19
CA LEU A 469 1.78 -1.65 -15.71
C LEU A 469 1.65 -1.87 -17.22
N THR A 470 2.67 -1.52 -18.00
CA THR A 470 2.74 -1.82 -19.45
C THR A 470 2.75 -3.33 -19.73
N GLY A 471 3.18 -4.15 -18.76
CA GLY A 471 3.10 -5.62 -18.81
C GLY A 471 1.70 -6.22 -18.60
N VAL A 472 0.67 -5.41 -18.30
CA VAL A 472 -0.71 -5.89 -18.07
C VAL A 472 -1.38 -6.30 -19.38
N LYS A 473 -1.41 -7.63 -19.63
CA LYS A 473 -1.97 -8.25 -20.86
C LYS A 473 -3.44 -7.99 -21.16
N GLU A 474 -4.19 -7.44 -20.21
CA GLU A 474 -5.59 -7.03 -20.39
C GLU A 474 -5.73 -5.63 -21.00
N GLY A 475 -4.61 -4.90 -21.13
CA GLY A 475 -4.62 -3.47 -21.38
C GLY A 475 -4.94 -2.68 -20.12
N LEU A 476 -4.83 -1.36 -20.24
CA LEU A 476 -5.27 -0.37 -19.26
C LEU A 476 -6.37 0.45 -19.92
N ARG A 477 -7.41 0.81 -19.16
CA ARG A 477 -8.50 1.67 -19.65
C ARG A 477 -8.11 3.15 -19.64
N GLY A 478 -7.40 3.56 -18.59
CA GLY A 478 -6.92 4.91 -18.37
C GLY A 478 -5.44 5.11 -18.71
N HIS A 479 -4.98 6.34 -18.50
CA HIS A 479 -3.57 6.71 -18.50
C HIS A 479 -2.89 6.44 -17.15
N ILE A 480 -1.57 6.54 -17.14
CA ILE A 480 -0.72 6.47 -15.97
C ILE A 480 -0.14 7.86 -15.74
N VAL A 481 -0.27 8.42 -14.54
CA VAL A 481 0.44 9.63 -14.10
C VAL A 481 1.58 9.19 -13.22
N VAL A 482 2.81 9.57 -13.56
CA VAL A 482 4.01 9.17 -12.82
C VAL A 482 4.64 10.41 -12.20
N GLU A 483 4.63 10.46 -10.87
CA GLU A 483 5.44 11.40 -10.12
C GLU A 483 6.91 11.00 -10.25
N LEU A 484 7.78 11.96 -10.61
CA LEU A 484 9.22 11.78 -10.64
C LEU A 484 9.93 12.80 -9.75
N SER A 485 11.07 12.39 -9.25
CA SER A 485 11.84 13.05 -8.19
C SER A 485 13.02 13.85 -8.75
N ASP A 486 13.41 13.53 -9.99
CA ASP A 486 14.57 14.04 -10.71
C ASP A 486 14.24 14.19 -12.21
N LEU A 487 14.83 15.17 -12.89
CA LEU A 487 14.55 15.47 -14.30
C LEU A 487 15.30 14.52 -15.26
N ASP A 488 16.52 14.11 -14.91
CA ASP A 488 17.39 13.26 -15.76
C ASP A 488 16.75 11.87 -16.01
N ASN A 489 15.94 11.40 -15.06
CA ASN A 489 15.21 10.13 -15.14
C ASN A 489 13.99 10.17 -16.07
N GLU A 490 13.44 11.35 -16.39
CA GLU A 490 12.15 11.47 -17.08
C GLU A 490 12.17 10.83 -18.48
N VAL A 491 13.22 11.10 -19.25
CA VAL A 491 13.37 10.63 -20.64
C VAL A 491 13.29 9.10 -20.72
N LEU A 492 13.84 8.39 -19.74
CA LEU A 492 13.82 6.93 -19.67
C LEU A 492 12.42 6.39 -19.32
N VAL A 493 11.66 7.11 -18.50
CA VAL A 493 10.28 6.75 -18.12
C VAL A 493 9.32 7.00 -19.29
N LYS A 494 9.36 8.19 -19.91
CA LYS A 494 8.60 8.52 -21.12
C LYS A 494 8.89 7.51 -22.27
N LEU A 495 10.15 7.17 -22.50
CA LEU A 495 10.57 6.19 -23.54
C LEU A 495 10.00 4.78 -23.34
N VAL A 496 9.83 4.34 -22.08
CA VAL A 496 9.32 3.00 -21.75
C VAL A 496 7.79 2.98 -21.64
N GLY A 497 7.18 4.10 -21.26
CA GLY A 497 5.73 4.25 -21.14
C GLY A 497 5.00 4.40 -22.47
N GLY A 498 5.53 5.23 -23.38
CA GLY A 498 4.83 5.66 -24.59
C GLY A 498 3.53 6.42 -24.28
N ASP A 499 2.62 6.47 -25.27
CA ASP A 499 1.40 7.29 -25.34
C ASP A 499 0.36 7.12 -24.20
N LEU A 500 0.63 6.26 -23.22
CA LEU A 500 -0.19 5.99 -22.03
C LEU A 500 0.29 6.72 -20.77
N ILE A 501 1.46 7.37 -20.79
CA ILE A 501 2.11 7.89 -19.58
C ILE A 501 2.33 9.40 -19.65
N GLU A 502 1.79 10.07 -18.63
CA GLU A 502 2.16 11.44 -18.27
C GLU A 502 3.18 11.38 -17.14
N THR A 503 4.23 12.20 -17.22
CA THR A 503 5.21 12.40 -16.13
C THR A 503 5.03 13.79 -15.54
N VAL A 504 5.16 13.89 -14.22
CA VAL A 504 5.16 15.14 -13.46
C VAL A 504 6.43 15.16 -12.60
N VAL A 505 7.44 15.93 -13.03
CA VAL A 505 8.72 16.04 -12.33
C VAL A 505 8.55 17.03 -11.16
N ALA A 506 8.33 16.47 -9.97
CA ALA A 506 7.97 17.22 -8.76
C ALA A 506 9.00 18.32 -8.41
N HIS A 507 10.29 18.02 -8.56
CA HIS A 507 11.36 18.94 -8.16
C HIS A 507 11.53 20.11 -9.16
N ASP A 508 11.39 19.87 -10.46
CA ASP A 508 11.45 20.90 -11.50
C ASP A 508 10.24 21.87 -11.41
N VAL A 509 9.01 21.33 -11.32
CA VAL A 509 7.77 22.11 -11.20
C VAL A 509 7.83 23.07 -10.00
N ILE A 510 8.29 22.59 -8.84
CA ILE A 510 8.49 23.41 -7.64
C ILE A 510 9.53 24.51 -7.88
N GLY A 511 10.66 24.20 -8.54
CA GLY A 511 11.70 25.17 -8.88
C GLY A 511 11.18 26.30 -9.80
N ARG A 512 10.48 25.95 -10.89
CA ARG A 512 9.86 26.90 -11.83
C ARG A 512 8.84 27.79 -11.13
N LEU A 513 7.96 27.20 -10.31
CA LEU A 513 6.98 27.93 -9.50
C LEU A 513 7.64 28.93 -8.54
N MET A 514 8.69 28.52 -7.81
CA MET A 514 9.44 29.43 -6.92
C MET A 514 10.05 30.62 -7.68
N ILE A 515 10.59 30.40 -8.89
CA ILE A 515 11.18 31.47 -9.72
C ILE A 515 10.11 32.45 -10.24
N GLN A 516 8.96 31.94 -10.71
CA GLN A 516 7.85 32.80 -11.12
C GLN A 516 7.32 33.64 -9.94
N CYS A 517 7.14 33.03 -8.78
CA CYS A 517 6.67 33.71 -7.57
C CYS A 517 7.68 34.73 -7.03
N ALA A 518 8.99 34.45 -7.13
CA ALA A 518 10.04 35.40 -6.76
C ALA A 518 10.02 36.64 -7.68
N ARG A 519 9.81 36.46 -8.98
CA ARG A 519 9.65 37.59 -9.92
C ARG A 519 8.35 38.38 -9.67
N GLN A 520 7.27 37.69 -9.29
CA GLN A 520 5.92 38.24 -9.21
C GLN A 520 5.18 37.72 -7.94
N PRO A 521 5.33 38.36 -6.77
CA PRO A 521 4.91 37.78 -5.48
C PRO A 521 3.42 37.48 -5.31
N GLY A 522 2.55 38.10 -6.11
CA GLY A 522 1.13 37.76 -6.13
C GLY A 522 0.79 36.46 -6.85
N LEU A 523 1.67 35.93 -7.71
CA LEU A 523 1.43 34.68 -8.44
C LEU A 523 1.35 33.48 -7.50
N ALA A 524 2.02 33.53 -6.36
CA ALA A 524 2.04 32.43 -5.39
C ALA A 524 0.62 32.01 -4.94
N GLN A 525 -0.20 33.00 -4.60
CA GLN A 525 -1.61 32.79 -4.22
C GLN A 525 -2.51 32.45 -5.44
N ILE A 526 -2.11 32.85 -6.65
CA ILE A 526 -2.86 32.57 -7.89
C ILE A 526 -2.60 31.13 -8.36
N TRP A 527 -1.36 30.65 -8.25
CA TRP A 527 -1.00 29.26 -8.54
C TRP A 527 -1.67 28.30 -7.57
N GLU A 528 -1.74 28.66 -6.29
CA GLU A 528 -2.48 27.91 -5.27
C GLU A 528 -4.01 27.88 -5.54
N ASP A 529 -4.59 28.96 -6.06
CA ASP A 529 -6.01 29.01 -6.48
C ASP A 529 -6.32 28.18 -7.74
N ILE A 530 -5.35 28.05 -8.67
CA ILE A 530 -5.55 27.46 -10.02
C ILE A 530 -5.14 25.98 -10.11
N LEU A 531 -4.14 25.55 -9.34
CA LEU A 531 -3.69 24.14 -9.33
C LEU A 531 -4.63 23.25 -8.49
N GLY A 532 -5.23 23.81 -7.44
CA GLY A 532 -6.18 23.09 -6.59
C GLY A 532 -7.62 23.17 -7.11
N PHE A 533 -8.39 22.09 -6.94
CA PHE A 533 -9.83 22.04 -7.27
C PHE A 533 -10.71 22.85 -6.30
N GLU A 534 -10.13 23.74 -5.48
CA GLU A 534 -10.86 24.53 -4.48
C GLU A 534 -11.54 25.77 -5.05
N ASN A 535 -11.08 26.32 -6.19
CA ASN A 535 -11.53 27.62 -6.70
C ASN A 535 -11.91 27.62 -8.18
N CYS A 536 -10.92 27.73 -9.08
CA CYS A 536 -11.12 27.84 -10.53
C CYS A 536 -9.87 27.37 -11.30
N GLU A 537 -10.03 26.24 -11.97
CA GLU A 537 -9.01 25.40 -12.57
C GLU A 537 -9.21 25.21 -14.09
N PHE A 538 -8.31 24.49 -14.76
CA PHE A 538 -8.36 24.28 -16.20
C PHE A 538 -9.23 23.07 -16.59
N TYR A 539 -10.20 23.29 -17.49
CA TYR A 539 -11.06 22.25 -18.08
C TYR A 539 -11.00 22.27 -19.61
N ILE A 540 -11.01 21.09 -20.24
CA ILE A 540 -11.02 20.93 -21.70
C ILE A 540 -12.32 20.21 -22.12
N LYS A 541 -13.27 20.96 -22.71
CA LYS A 541 -14.50 20.39 -23.30
C LYS A 541 -14.71 20.86 -24.74
N ARG A 542 -15.29 19.97 -25.56
CA ARG A 542 -15.78 20.26 -26.92
C ARG A 542 -17.16 20.92 -26.89
N TRP A 543 -17.33 22.00 -27.65
CA TRP A 543 -18.56 22.79 -27.74
C TRP A 543 -19.05 22.91 -29.20
N PRO A 544 -19.76 21.91 -29.77
CA PRO A 544 -20.12 21.90 -31.19
C PRO A 544 -20.94 23.10 -31.67
N GLN A 545 -21.70 23.74 -30.78
CA GLN A 545 -22.44 24.97 -31.08
C GLN A 545 -21.57 26.23 -31.25
N LEU A 546 -20.26 26.14 -31.00
CA LEU A 546 -19.26 27.19 -31.26
C LEU A 546 -18.43 26.91 -32.54
N ASP A 547 -18.67 25.79 -33.23
CA ASP A 547 -17.94 25.42 -34.45
C ASP A 547 -18.08 26.52 -35.52
N GLY A 548 -16.95 27.15 -35.87
CA GLY A 548 -16.89 28.23 -36.86
C GLY A 548 -17.00 29.67 -36.32
N MET A 549 -17.13 29.87 -34.99
CA MET A 549 -16.98 31.19 -34.37
C MET A 549 -15.50 31.62 -34.32
N SER A 550 -15.24 32.92 -34.17
CA SER A 550 -13.87 33.39 -33.89
C SER A 550 -13.51 33.18 -32.43
N PHE A 551 -12.22 33.01 -32.11
CA PHE A 551 -11.79 32.89 -30.71
C PHE A 551 -12.09 34.15 -29.88
N GLU A 552 -12.17 35.33 -30.53
CA GLU A 552 -12.53 36.59 -29.86
C GLU A 552 -14.01 36.61 -29.42
N ASP A 553 -14.90 36.00 -30.21
CA ASP A 553 -16.32 35.80 -29.83
C ASP A 553 -16.47 34.72 -28.74
N VAL A 554 -15.75 33.61 -28.89
CA VAL A 554 -15.74 32.49 -27.92
C VAL A 554 -15.31 32.97 -26.54
N LEU A 555 -14.27 33.81 -26.46
CA LEU A 555 -13.73 34.38 -25.23
C LEU A 555 -14.75 35.18 -24.39
N ILE A 556 -15.80 35.72 -25.01
CA ILE A 556 -16.89 36.45 -24.33
C ILE A 556 -18.22 35.67 -24.29
N SER A 557 -18.23 34.40 -24.68
CA SER A 557 -19.44 33.56 -24.78
C SER A 557 -19.82 32.82 -23.48
N PHE A 558 -18.94 32.81 -22.47
CA PHE A 558 -19.11 32.04 -21.23
C PHE A 558 -19.24 32.95 -20.00
N PRO A 559 -20.42 33.06 -19.36
CA PRO A 559 -20.60 33.88 -18.15
C PRO A 559 -19.71 33.44 -16.99
N ASP A 560 -19.54 32.12 -16.80
CA ASP A 560 -18.94 31.52 -15.61
C ASP A 560 -17.56 30.88 -15.87
N ALA A 561 -16.96 31.11 -17.04
CA ALA A 561 -15.62 30.60 -17.41
C ALA A 561 -14.85 31.60 -18.28
N ILE A 562 -13.54 31.38 -18.47
CA ILE A 562 -12.68 32.20 -19.35
C ILE A 562 -11.91 31.27 -20.29
N PRO A 563 -12.24 31.22 -21.60
CA PRO A 563 -11.50 30.44 -22.58
C PRO A 563 -10.03 30.87 -22.71
N CYS A 564 -9.11 30.03 -22.24
CA CYS A 564 -7.67 30.31 -22.28
C CYS A 564 -6.96 29.78 -23.55
N GLY A 565 -7.56 28.82 -24.25
CA GLY A 565 -6.99 28.22 -25.46
C GLY A 565 -8.00 27.37 -26.24
N VAL A 566 -7.53 26.66 -27.28
CA VAL A 566 -8.35 25.76 -28.11
C VAL A 566 -7.55 24.50 -28.47
N LYS A 567 -8.06 23.32 -28.11
CA LYS A 567 -7.53 22.05 -28.61
C LYS A 567 -7.83 21.91 -30.10
N VAL A 568 -6.82 22.04 -30.96
CA VAL A 568 -6.95 21.87 -32.41
C VAL A 568 -7.12 20.38 -32.73
N ALA A 569 -8.37 19.93 -32.80
CA ALA A 569 -8.69 18.52 -32.67
C ALA A 569 -8.49 17.69 -33.96
N SER A 570 -7.71 16.61 -33.85
CA SER A 570 -8.05 15.34 -34.51
C SER A 570 -9.00 14.53 -33.61
N LEU A 571 -10.29 14.87 -33.67
CA LEU A 571 -11.46 14.12 -33.14
C LEU A 571 -11.32 13.43 -31.76
N GLY A 572 -11.86 14.08 -30.73
CA GLY A 572 -12.25 13.49 -29.44
C GLY A 572 -13.49 14.20 -28.87
N GLU A 573 -14.23 13.53 -27.99
CA GLU A 573 -15.44 14.05 -27.31
C GLU A 573 -15.37 13.69 -25.81
N ASP A 574 -15.71 14.64 -24.94
CA ASP A 574 -15.85 14.44 -23.49
C ASP A 574 -16.87 15.43 -22.87
N ASP A 575 -17.41 15.15 -21.67
CA ASP A 575 -18.80 15.55 -21.33
C ASP A 575 -19.09 16.23 -19.95
N ASP A 576 -18.50 17.41 -19.67
CA ASP A 576 -18.83 18.25 -18.48
C ASP A 576 -19.92 19.35 -18.63
N THR A 577 -20.53 19.77 -17.51
CA THR A 577 -21.76 20.59 -17.53
C THR A 577 -21.54 22.11 -17.43
N TYR A 578 -21.28 22.74 -18.57
CA TYR A 578 -21.42 24.20 -18.77
C TYR A 578 -22.29 24.48 -20.02
N ALA A 579 -22.60 25.75 -20.31
CA ALA A 579 -23.29 26.14 -21.54
C ALA A 579 -22.88 27.56 -22.00
N PRO A 580 -22.63 27.79 -23.30
CA PRO A 580 -22.41 29.13 -23.84
C PRO A 580 -23.72 29.95 -23.83
N ALA A 581 -23.61 31.23 -23.49
CA ALA A 581 -24.72 32.17 -23.48
C ALA A 581 -24.87 32.91 -24.83
N ALA A 582 -25.93 33.70 -24.97
CA ALA A 582 -26.04 34.64 -26.08
C ALA A 582 -24.98 35.76 -25.94
N LEU A 583 -24.27 36.06 -27.03
CA LEU A 583 -23.17 37.03 -27.05
C LEU A 583 -23.58 38.38 -26.43
N PRO A 584 -22.85 38.90 -25.43
CA PRO A 584 -23.15 40.18 -24.82
C PRO A 584 -22.81 41.32 -25.78
N MET A 585 -23.69 42.32 -25.89
CA MET A 585 -23.42 43.54 -26.67
C MET A 585 -22.43 44.47 -25.94
N VAL A 586 -21.14 44.13 -26.01
CA VAL A 586 -20.05 44.98 -25.55
C VAL A 586 -19.88 46.17 -26.52
N LYS A 587 -19.54 47.35 -26.00
CA LYS A 587 -19.22 48.52 -26.85
C LYS A 587 -17.78 48.45 -27.33
N GLU A 588 -17.53 48.91 -28.55
CA GLU A 588 -16.18 49.04 -29.10
C GLU A 588 -15.28 49.86 -28.15
N ALA A 589 -14.22 49.23 -27.63
CA ALA A 589 -13.31 49.86 -26.68
C ALA A 589 -12.33 50.79 -27.41
N SER A 590 -12.20 52.02 -26.93
CA SER A 590 -11.27 53.00 -27.48
C SER A 590 -9.81 52.59 -27.24
N PHE A 591 -9.02 52.59 -28.32
CA PHE A 591 -7.59 52.27 -28.29
C PHE A 591 -6.81 53.24 -27.37
N ILE A 592 -6.09 52.70 -26.39
CA ILE A 592 -5.14 53.48 -25.58
C ILE A 592 -3.73 53.07 -26.00
N HIS A 593 -3.00 53.98 -26.64
CA HIS A 593 -1.61 53.74 -27.01
C HIS A 593 -0.71 53.87 -25.77
N ILE A 594 -0.14 52.75 -25.32
CA ILE A 594 0.64 52.65 -24.08
C ILE A 594 2.00 52.04 -24.39
N THR A 595 3.07 52.74 -24.02
CA THR A 595 4.45 52.27 -24.16
C THR A 595 4.76 51.15 -23.18
N ARG A 596 5.30 50.02 -23.67
CA ARG A 596 5.83 48.96 -22.78
C ARG A 596 6.99 49.52 -21.93
N PRO A 597 6.97 49.41 -20.59
CA PRO A 597 8.09 49.80 -19.75
C PRO A 597 9.25 48.81 -19.91
N ALA A 598 10.48 49.29 -19.97
CA ALA A 598 11.64 48.40 -20.03
C ALA A 598 11.82 47.59 -18.74
N ARG A 599 12.05 46.28 -18.88
CA ARG A 599 12.40 45.37 -17.78
C ARG A 599 13.67 45.89 -17.07
N LYS A 600 13.68 45.88 -15.74
CA LYS A 600 14.81 46.34 -14.91
C LYS A 600 15.65 45.15 -14.45
N PRO A 601 16.98 45.31 -14.29
CA PRO A 601 17.79 44.31 -13.60
C PRO A 601 17.27 44.03 -12.18
N GLN A 602 17.38 42.78 -11.74
CA GLN A 602 17.00 42.35 -10.39
C GLN A 602 18.19 41.73 -9.66
N LYS A 603 18.13 41.71 -8.33
CA LYS A 603 19.12 41.10 -7.44
C LYS A 603 18.45 39.99 -6.62
N ILE A 604 18.77 38.74 -6.93
CA ILE A 604 18.18 37.56 -6.28
C ILE A 604 19.23 36.82 -5.45
N LEU A 605 18.80 36.27 -4.31
CA LEU A 605 19.62 35.43 -3.43
C LEU A 605 19.04 34.02 -3.37
N LEU A 606 19.86 33.00 -3.65
CA LEU A 606 19.59 31.59 -3.36
C LEU A 606 20.32 31.21 -2.06
N CYS A 607 19.57 30.72 -1.07
CA CYS A 607 20.09 30.19 0.19
C CYS A 607 19.94 28.65 0.20
N GLY A 608 21.06 27.94 0.28
CA GLY A 608 21.15 26.48 0.13
C GLY A 608 21.85 26.07 -1.17
N TRP A 609 22.34 24.82 -1.24
CA TRP A 609 22.68 24.17 -2.51
C TRP A 609 21.65 23.07 -2.74
N ARG A 610 20.68 23.34 -3.61
CA ARG A 610 19.63 22.40 -4.01
C ARG A 610 20.18 21.37 -5.00
N ARG A 611 19.52 20.22 -5.16
CA ARG A 611 19.69 19.44 -6.39
C ARG A 611 19.23 20.26 -7.60
N ASP A 612 19.87 20.01 -8.73
CA ASP A 612 19.47 20.54 -10.04
C ASP A 612 19.36 22.08 -10.04
N ILE A 613 20.22 22.72 -9.24
CA ILE A 613 20.26 24.18 -9.07
C ILE A 613 20.70 24.88 -10.36
N ASP A 614 21.44 24.18 -11.22
CA ASP A 614 21.81 24.59 -12.57
C ASP A 614 20.59 24.78 -13.48
N ASP A 615 19.57 23.93 -13.43
CA ASP A 615 18.30 24.18 -14.13
C ASP A 615 17.64 25.45 -13.62
N MET A 616 17.57 25.64 -12.30
CA MET A 616 17.05 26.89 -11.72
C MET A 616 17.84 28.13 -12.18
N ILE A 617 19.15 28.00 -12.43
CA ILE A 617 20.01 29.09 -12.92
C ILE A 617 19.78 29.36 -14.42
N VAL A 618 19.58 28.32 -15.25
CA VAL A 618 19.19 28.46 -16.67
C VAL A 618 17.85 29.18 -16.78
N VAL A 619 16.84 28.68 -16.04
CA VAL A 619 15.51 29.28 -15.94
C VAL A 619 15.60 30.75 -15.52
N LEU A 620 16.39 31.06 -14.49
CA LEU A 620 16.60 32.45 -14.04
C LEU A 620 17.26 33.34 -15.11
N ASP A 621 18.23 32.84 -15.88
CA ASP A 621 18.84 33.62 -16.96
C ASP A 621 17.85 33.93 -18.08
N ALA A 622 16.99 32.98 -18.46
CA ALA A 622 15.93 33.19 -19.46
C ALA A 622 14.78 34.09 -18.98
N PHE A 623 14.62 34.30 -17.67
CA PHE A 623 13.52 35.09 -17.08
C PHE A 623 13.93 36.49 -16.57
N LEU A 624 15.21 36.74 -16.27
CA LEU A 624 15.70 38.03 -15.75
C LEU A 624 16.16 39.00 -16.85
N ALA A 625 16.29 40.28 -16.49
CA ALA A 625 16.71 41.33 -17.43
C ALA A 625 18.26 41.44 -17.51
N PRO A 626 18.84 41.88 -18.65
CA PRO A 626 20.28 42.02 -18.80
C PRO A 626 20.96 42.85 -17.71
N GLY A 627 22.01 42.30 -17.09
CA GLY A 627 22.75 42.93 -16.00
C GLY A 627 22.19 42.65 -14.61
N SER A 628 21.39 41.59 -14.45
CA SER A 628 20.91 41.12 -13.14
C SER A 628 22.02 40.40 -12.35
N GLU A 629 21.84 40.27 -11.03
CA GLU A 629 22.78 39.59 -10.13
C GLU A 629 22.09 38.41 -9.44
N LEU A 630 22.69 37.22 -9.53
CA LEU A 630 22.25 36.03 -8.81
C LEU A 630 23.30 35.64 -7.76
N TRP A 631 22.97 35.79 -6.49
CA TRP A 631 23.85 35.48 -5.37
C TRP A 631 23.56 34.05 -4.87
N MET A 632 24.60 33.24 -4.73
CA MET A 632 24.49 31.85 -4.24
C MET A 632 25.17 31.71 -2.88
N PHE A 633 24.38 31.44 -1.84
CA PHE A 633 24.84 31.35 -0.45
C PHE A 633 24.56 29.97 0.16
N ASN A 634 25.63 29.19 0.28
CA ASN A 634 25.64 27.83 0.80
C ASN A 634 27.06 27.45 1.26
N ASP A 635 27.23 26.29 1.88
CA ASP A 635 28.52 25.82 2.40
C ASP A 635 29.35 24.99 1.40
N VAL A 636 28.88 24.80 0.16
CA VAL A 636 29.71 24.27 -0.94
C VAL A 636 30.86 25.26 -1.24
N PRO A 637 32.14 24.82 -1.20
CA PRO A 637 33.28 25.70 -1.44
C PRO A 637 33.27 26.30 -2.85
N GLU A 638 33.56 27.60 -2.98
CA GLU A 638 33.45 28.34 -4.26
C GLU A 638 34.16 27.65 -5.45
N LYS A 639 35.29 26.99 -5.20
CA LYS A 639 36.10 26.27 -6.19
C LYS A 639 35.47 24.98 -6.74
N GLU A 640 34.49 24.43 -6.03
CA GLU A 640 33.82 23.17 -6.38
C GLU A 640 32.49 23.43 -7.08
N ARG A 641 31.90 24.62 -6.89
CA ARG A 641 30.65 25.07 -7.52
C ARG A 641 30.74 25.11 -9.05
N GLU A 642 31.79 25.74 -9.58
CA GLU A 642 32.01 25.82 -11.04
C GLU A 642 32.08 24.41 -11.66
N LYS A 643 32.75 23.47 -10.98
CA LYS A 643 32.79 22.07 -11.42
C LYS A 643 31.41 21.42 -11.38
N LYS A 644 30.66 21.55 -10.28
CA LYS A 644 29.30 20.97 -10.16
C LYS A 644 28.38 21.46 -11.28
N LEU A 645 28.31 22.78 -11.51
CA LEU A 645 27.45 23.34 -12.55
C LEU A 645 27.85 22.84 -13.95
N ILE A 646 29.16 22.72 -14.23
CA ILE A 646 29.65 22.14 -15.50
C ILE A 646 29.37 20.64 -15.60
N ASP A 647 29.43 19.88 -14.50
CA ASP A 647 29.10 18.45 -14.48
C ASP A 647 27.60 18.21 -14.78
N GLY A 648 26.70 19.11 -14.34
CA GLY A 648 25.28 19.14 -14.71
C GLY A 648 24.99 19.78 -16.09
N GLY A 649 26.00 20.36 -16.75
CA GLY A 649 25.91 20.88 -18.13
C GLY A 649 25.80 22.40 -18.26
N LEU A 650 25.70 23.14 -17.15
CA LEU A 650 25.70 24.60 -17.14
C LEU A 650 27.12 25.19 -17.25
N ASP A 651 27.47 25.63 -18.47
CA ASP A 651 28.61 26.52 -18.69
C ASP A 651 28.26 27.96 -18.31
N THR A 652 28.79 28.42 -17.18
CA THR A 652 28.57 29.77 -16.64
C THR A 652 29.01 30.91 -17.58
N ASN A 653 29.85 30.63 -18.59
CA ASN A 653 30.26 31.60 -19.62
C ASN A 653 29.18 31.86 -20.68
N ARG A 654 28.09 31.07 -20.69
CA ARG A 654 27.00 31.16 -21.66
C ARG A 654 25.78 31.95 -21.15
N LEU A 655 25.78 32.32 -19.86
CA LEU A 655 24.77 33.17 -19.23
C LEU A 655 24.77 34.57 -19.90
N VAL A 656 23.59 35.07 -20.23
CA VAL A 656 23.40 36.28 -21.05
C VAL A 656 22.90 37.45 -20.21
N ASN A 657 22.03 37.20 -19.24
CA ASN A 657 21.31 38.21 -18.48
C ASN A 657 21.80 38.36 -17.04
N ILE A 658 22.22 37.28 -16.40
CA ILE A 658 22.65 37.24 -14.99
C ILE A 658 24.17 37.20 -14.82
N SER A 659 24.63 37.72 -13.68
CA SER A 659 25.99 37.54 -13.18
C SER A 659 25.96 36.78 -11.85
N LEU A 660 26.74 35.71 -11.75
CA LEU A 660 26.81 34.86 -10.56
C LEU A 660 27.72 35.47 -9.49
N VAL A 661 27.25 35.52 -8.24
CA VAL A 661 28.03 36.00 -7.08
C VAL A 661 28.05 34.95 -5.98
N ASN A 662 29.17 34.26 -5.84
CA ASN A 662 29.35 33.21 -4.83
C ASN A 662 29.62 33.76 -3.44
N ARG A 663 28.96 33.20 -2.42
CA ARG A 663 29.29 33.39 -1.00
C ARG A 663 29.25 32.06 -0.27
N GLU A 664 30.34 31.73 0.42
CA GLU A 664 30.45 30.52 1.24
C GLU A 664 29.91 30.79 2.65
N GLY A 665 28.99 29.94 3.14
CA GLY A 665 28.50 30.01 4.50
C GLY A 665 27.22 29.20 4.74
N ASN A 666 27.12 28.65 5.94
CA ASN A 666 25.96 27.86 6.36
C ASN A 666 24.75 28.75 6.70
N ALA A 667 23.60 28.47 6.08
CA ALA A 667 22.38 29.26 6.13
C ALA A 667 21.75 29.41 7.53
N VAL A 668 21.87 28.41 8.42
CA VAL A 668 21.28 28.49 9.78
C VAL A 668 22.17 29.22 10.81
N ILE A 669 23.24 29.89 10.37
CA ILE A 669 24.16 30.63 11.25
C ILE A 669 24.00 32.13 11.03
N ARG A 670 23.37 32.83 11.99
CA ARG A 670 23.12 34.29 11.97
C ARG A 670 24.34 35.09 11.51
N ARG A 671 25.52 34.82 12.07
CA ARG A 671 26.80 35.50 11.76
C ARG A 671 27.19 35.45 10.28
N HIS A 672 26.76 34.43 9.53
CA HIS A 672 27.08 34.27 8.12
C HIS A 672 26.06 35.03 7.26
N LEU A 673 24.76 34.90 7.57
CA LEU A 673 23.70 35.73 6.98
C LEU A 673 23.95 37.24 7.23
N GLU A 674 24.49 37.61 8.39
CA GLU A 674 24.90 38.98 8.74
C GLU A 674 26.05 39.52 7.88
N SER A 675 26.73 38.69 7.07
CA SER A 675 27.69 39.17 6.07
C SER A 675 27.03 39.61 4.74
N LEU A 676 25.76 39.26 4.54
CA LEU A 676 25.02 39.53 3.30
C LEU A 676 24.28 40.88 3.36
N PRO A 677 24.13 41.56 2.20
CA PRO A 677 23.33 42.78 2.07
C PRO A 677 21.84 42.42 1.89
N LEU A 678 21.26 41.78 2.91
CA LEU A 678 19.89 41.21 2.91
C LEU A 678 18.78 42.23 2.57
N GLU A 679 19.07 43.52 2.65
CA GLU A 679 18.15 44.63 2.36
C GLU A 679 18.26 45.14 0.91
N SER A 680 19.13 44.53 0.09
CA SER A 680 19.39 44.90 -1.31
C SER A 680 18.88 43.90 -2.34
N PHE A 681 18.37 42.75 -1.90
CA PHE A 681 17.76 41.75 -2.77
C PHE A 681 16.28 42.08 -2.98
N ASP A 682 15.81 42.04 -4.22
CA ASP A 682 14.38 42.09 -4.54
C ASP A 682 13.67 40.85 -3.97
N SER A 683 14.33 39.69 -4.07
CA SER A 683 13.79 38.40 -3.66
C SER A 683 14.87 37.43 -3.17
N ILE A 684 14.50 36.63 -2.17
CA ILE A 684 15.34 35.62 -1.53
C ILE A 684 14.60 34.28 -1.60
N LEU A 685 15.22 33.27 -2.21
CA LEU A 685 14.72 31.90 -2.21
C LEU A 685 15.53 31.11 -1.18
N ILE A 686 14.83 30.44 -0.27
CA ILE A 686 15.41 29.49 0.68
C ILE A 686 15.03 28.10 0.18
N LEU A 687 16.03 27.37 -0.31
CA LEU A 687 15.87 26.09 -0.98
C LEU A 687 16.06 24.94 0.03
N ALA A 688 15.46 23.79 -0.26
CA ALA A 688 15.92 22.53 0.28
C ALA A 688 17.37 22.30 -0.17
N ASP A 689 18.20 21.73 0.69
CA ASP A 689 19.63 21.59 0.46
C ASP A 689 19.95 20.10 0.29
N GLU A 690 20.74 19.76 -0.75
CA GLU A 690 21.04 18.38 -1.17
C GLU A 690 21.57 17.50 -0.02
N SER A 691 22.20 18.13 0.98
CA SER A 691 22.78 17.44 2.14
C SER A 691 21.74 16.98 3.17
N VAL A 692 20.48 17.37 3.01
CA VAL A 692 19.39 17.13 3.99
C VAL A 692 18.01 16.82 3.38
N GLU A 693 17.81 16.98 2.07
CA GLU A 693 16.52 16.80 1.39
C GLU A 693 15.92 15.38 1.52
N ASP A 694 16.77 14.35 1.64
CA ASP A 694 16.42 12.97 2.02
C ASP A 694 15.57 12.86 3.31
N SER A 695 15.50 13.94 4.11
CA SER A 695 14.69 14.05 5.31
C SER A 695 13.93 15.38 5.34
N ALA A 696 12.70 15.37 4.81
CA ALA A 696 11.82 16.54 4.72
C ALA A 696 11.77 17.37 6.02
N ILE A 697 11.57 16.71 7.17
CA ILE A 697 11.54 17.36 8.50
C ILE A 697 12.84 18.12 8.80
N GLN A 698 14.00 17.62 8.37
CA GLN A 698 15.30 18.27 8.58
C GLN A 698 15.56 19.41 7.59
N ALA A 699 15.14 19.25 6.33
CA ALA A 699 15.16 20.32 5.32
C ALA A 699 14.27 21.49 5.78
N ASP A 700 12.99 21.23 6.07
CA ASP A 700 12.02 22.20 6.57
C ASP A 700 12.52 22.96 7.80
N SER A 701 13.08 22.24 8.77
CA SER A 701 13.65 22.84 9.98
C SER A 701 14.81 23.80 9.68
N ARG A 702 15.58 23.56 8.61
CA ARG A 702 16.66 24.46 8.15
C ARG A 702 16.12 25.63 7.36
N SER A 703 15.14 25.42 6.49
CA SER A 703 14.49 26.48 5.70
C SER A 703 13.81 27.50 6.63
N LEU A 704 13.01 27.04 7.59
CA LEU A 704 12.33 27.90 8.57
C LEU A 704 13.30 28.59 9.53
N ALA A 705 14.38 27.92 9.96
CA ALA A 705 15.42 28.56 10.76
C ALA A 705 16.11 29.69 9.98
N THR A 706 16.38 29.49 8.69
CA THR A 706 16.97 30.49 7.80
C THR A 706 16.01 31.67 7.59
N LEU A 707 14.73 31.40 7.35
CA LEU A 707 13.67 32.40 7.16
C LEU A 707 13.56 33.33 8.37
N LEU A 708 13.40 32.75 9.56
CA LEU A 708 13.30 33.49 10.82
C LEU A 708 14.58 34.28 11.13
N LEU A 709 15.76 33.75 10.78
CA LEU A 709 17.03 34.47 10.95
C LEU A 709 17.15 35.67 9.99
N ILE A 710 16.77 35.54 8.71
CA ILE A 710 16.83 36.65 7.75
C ILE A 710 15.90 37.78 8.19
N ARG A 711 14.65 37.48 8.55
CA ARG A 711 13.70 38.50 9.04
C ARG A 711 14.15 39.15 10.35
N ASP A 712 14.72 38.38 11.29
CA ASP A 712 15.30 38.92 12.53
C ASP A 712 16.52 39.83 12.30
N ILE A 713 17.37 39.52 11.32
CA ILE A 713 18.51 40.37 10.94
C ILE A 713 18.03 41.66 10.27
N GLN A 714 17.12 41.56 9.29
CA GLN A 714 16.56 42.73 8.60
C GLN A 714 15.85 43.67 9.58
N ALA A 715 15.00 43.15 10.47
CA ALA A 715 14.31 43.94 11.49
C ALA A 715 15.27 44.70 12.42
N LYS A 716 16.41 44.09 12.79
CA LYS A 716 17.46 44.74 13.63
C LYS A 716 18.31 45.77 12.87
N ARG A 717 18.32 45.72 11.54
CA ARG A 717 19.05 46.66 10.67
C ARG A 717 18.19 47.83 10.20
N LEU A 718 16.86 47.71 10.27
CA LEU A 718 15.97 48.85 10.10
C LEU A 718 16.29 49.92 11.15
N PRO A 719 16.61 51.17 10.75
CA PRO A 719 16.87 52.23 11.71
C PRO A 719 15.57 52.54 12.47
N MET A 720 15.62 52.44 13.79
CA MET A 720 14.50 52.74 14.67
C MET A 720 14.00 54.16 14.42
N ILE A 721 12.85 54.30 13.74
CA ILE A 721 12.27 55.62 13.45
C ILE A 721 11.94 56.27 14.78
N THR A 722 12.57 57.41 15.05
CA THR A 722 12.42 58.14 16.30
C THR A 722 10.97 58.54 16.52
N GLN A 723 10.30 57.89 17.48
CA GLN A 723 8.96 58.27 17.91
C GLN A 723 8.97 59.72 18.38
N VAL A 724 8.12 60.55 17.76
CA VAL A 724 7.80 61.88 18.28
C VAL A 724 6.73 61.73 19.36
N ASP A 725 7.10 62.11 20.58
CA ASP A 725 6.25 62.41 21.73
C ASP A 725 5.15 61.42 22.16
N SER A 726 5.61 60.48 23.02
CA SER A 726 4.98 60.18 24.33
C SER A 726 3.69 59.33 24.40
N GLY A 727 3.55 58.58 25.50
CA GLY A 727 2.23 58.49 26.16
C GLY A 727 1.71 57.12 26.58
N SER A 728 2.23 55.98 26.11
CA SER A 728 1.84 54.67 26.67
C SER A 728 2.87 53.57 26.41
N PHE A 729 3.20 52.78 27.45
CA PHE A 729 4.08 51.62 27.36
C PHE A 729 3.25 50.35 27.09
N SER A 730 2.67 50.23 25.89
CA SER A 730 2.16 48.96 25.39
C SER A 730 3.29 48.20 24.68
N GLN A 731 3.51 46.96 25.11
CA GLN A 731 4.61 46.10 24.67
C GLN A 731 4.47 45.79 23.17
N GLY A 732 5.34 46.38 22.34
CA GLY A 732 5.31 46.26 20.89
C GLY A 732 5.40 44.80 20.45
N SER A 733 4.49 44.38 19.56
CA SER A 733 4.52 43.03 19.02
C SER A 733 5.60 42.92 17.94
N TRP A 734 6.53 41.97 18.13
CA TRP A 734 7.60 41.62 17.19
C TRP A 734 7.08 41.39 15.75
N MET A 735 5.85 40.88 15.62
CA MET A 735 5.13 40.74 14.34
C MET A 735 5.06 42.04 13.52
N GLY A 736 4.89 43.21 14.16
CA GLY A 736 4.77 44.49 13.48
C GLY A 736 6.11 44.98 12.90
N GLU A 737 7.21 44.71 13.59
CA GLU A 737 8.57 45.01 13.13
C GLU A 737 8.98 44.08 11.99
N MET A 738 8.59 42.80 12.07
CA MET A 738 8.78 41.83 10.97
C MET A 738 7.96 42.20 9.72
N GLN A 739 6.71 42.63 9.89
CA GLN A 739 5.87 43.07 8.76
C GLN A 739 6.48 44.25 8.00
N GLN A 740 7.03 45.25 8.72
CA GLN A 740 7.68 46.41 8.09
C GLN A 740 9.04 46.08 7.43
N ALA A 741 9.66 44.94 7.77
CA ALA A 741 10.81 44.41 7.03
C ALA A 741 10.38 43.67 5.75
N SER A 742 9.18 43.06 5.75
CA SER A 742 8.64 42.29 4.64
C SER A 742 8.35 43.15 3.39
N ASP A 743 7.83 44.37 3.58
CA ASP A 743 7.47 45.32 2.50
C ASP A 743 8.65 45.71 1.56
N LYS A 744 9.89 45.27 1.83
CA LYS A 744 11.10 45.60 1.07
C LYS A 744 11.73 44.46 0.29
N SER A 745 11.48 43.21 0.67
CA SER A 745 12.14 42.04 0.08
C SER A 745 11.27 40.82 0.25
N VAL A 746 11.05 40.10 -0.84
CA VAL A 746 10.21 38.89 -0.87
C VAL A 746 11.06 37.73 -0.38
N ILE A 747 10.56 36.91 0.55
CA ILE A 747 11.19 35.63 0.87
C ILE A 747 10.24 34.50 0.51
N ILE A 748 10.77 33.50 -0.18
CA ILE A 748 10.07 32.27 -0.52
C ILE A 748 10.86 31.11 0.07
N SER A 749 10.18 30.26 0.84
CA SER A 749 10.76 29.06 1.45
C SER A 749 10.19 27.81 0.78
N GLU A 750 11.08 26.95 0.28
CA GLU A 750 10.76 25.56 -0.08
C GLU A 750 10.50 24.77 1.21
N ILE A 751 9.42 23.99 1.22
CA ILE A 751 8.99 23.12 2.33
C ILE A 751 8.53 21.78 1.75
N LEU A 752 9.19 20.70 2.17
CA LEU A 752 9.01 19.37 1.57
C LEU A 752 7.83 18.60 2.17
N ASP A 753 7.45 18.84 3.43
CA ASP A 753 6.27 18.24 4.07
C ASP A 753 5.05 19.20 4.02
N PRO A 754 3.95 18.85 3.32
CA PRO A 754 2.72 19.63 3.32
C PRO A 754 2.16 19.93 4.72
N ARG A 755 2.38 19.03 5.70
CA ARG A 755 1.95 19.21 7.10
C ARG A 755 2.67 20.39 7.76
N THR A 756 3.94 20.63 7.40
CA THR A 756 4.70 21.80 7.89
C THR A 756 4.08 23.11 7.40
N LYS A 757 3.70 23.21 6.12
CA LYS A 757 3.00 24.39 5.57
C LYS A 757 1.71 24.68 6.36
N ASN A 758 0.92 23.65 6.64
CA ASN A 758 -0.36 23.81 7.34
C ASN A 758 -0.20 24.34 8.78
N LEU A 759 0.89 24.02 9.47
CA LEU A 759 1.22 24.60 10.79
C LEU A 759 1.62 26.09 10.72
N LEU A 760 2.16 26.54 9.58
CA LEU A 760 2.64 27.92 9.39
C LEU A 760 1.52 28.89 8.99
N SER A 761 0.40 28.37 8.45
CA SER A 761 -0.80 29.13 8.06
C SER A 761 -1.36 30.10 9.12
N MET A 762 -1.12 29.80 10.41
CA MET A 762 -1.56 30.62 11.53
C MET A 762 -0.65 31.83 11.81
N SER A 763 0.53 31.89 11.19
CA SER A 763 1.48 32.99 11.35
C SER A 763 1.29 34.05 10.27
N LYS A 764 0.89 35.27 10.67
CA LYS A 764 0.82 36.43 9.77
C LYS A 764 2.22 37.00 9.48
N ILE A 765 3.05 36.20 8.83
CA ILE A 765 4.32 36.64 8.23
C ILE A 765 4.05 36.67 6.73
N SER A 766 4.40 37.77 6.06
CA SER A 766 4.16 37.96 4.61
C SER A 766 5.27 37.33 3.75
N ASP A 767 5.74 36.15 4.19
CA ASP A 767 6.71 35.29 3.53
C ASP A 767 5.98 34.10 2.92
N TYR A 768 6.23 33.77 1.65
CA TYR A 768 5.51 32.67 1.00
C TYR A 768 6.19 31.32 1.29
N VAL A 769 5.37 30.34 1.63
CA VAL A 769 5.80 28.96 1.89
C VAL A 769 5.27 28.09 0.77
N LEU A 770 6.15 27.68 -0.13
CA LEU A 770 5.82 26.87 -1.28
C LEU A 770 6.16 25.40 -0.96
N SER A 771 5.17 24.51 -1.09
CA SER A 771 5.33 23.11 -0.70
C SER A 771 4.91 22.11 -1.76
N ASN A 772 5.33 20.87 -1.55
CA ASN A 772 4.93 19.67 -2.30
C ASN A 772 3.41 19.42 -2.37
N GLU A 773 2.58 20.21 -1.67
CA GLU A 773 1.13 20.22 -1.88
C GLU A 773 0.76 20.64 -3.31
N LEU A 774 1.52 21.55 -3.93
CA LEU A 774 1.32 21.95 -5.32
C LEU A 774 1.62 20.79 -6.31
N VAL A 775 2.48 19.84 -5.91
CA VAL A 775 2.72 18.60 -6.66
C VAL A 775 1.51 17.67 -6.53
N SER A 776 0.97 17.48 -5.32
CA SER A 776 -0.28 16.73 -5.12
C SER A 776 -1.46 17.32 -5.91
N MET A 777 -1.51 18.64 -6.06
CA MET A 777 -2.48 19.35 -6.90
C MET A 777 -2.28 19.03 -8.39
N ALA A 778 -1.08 19.26 -8.93
CA ALA A 778 -0.77 18.97 -10.34
C ALA A 778 -1.02 17.48 -10.70
N LEU A 779 -0.61 16.55 -9.84
CA LEU A 779 -0.88 15.12 -9.99
C LEU A 779 -2.38 14.80 -10.03
N ALA A 780 -3.21 15.53 -9.28
CA ALA A 780 -4.66 15.36 -9.30
C ALA A 780 -5.27 15.92 -10.61
N MET A 781 -4.83 17.10 -11.08
CA MET A 781 -5.29 17.68 -12.35
C MET A 781 -5.01 16.73 -13.52
N VAL A 782 -3.75 16.28 -13.65
CA VAL A 782 -3.30 15.38 -14.72
C VAL A 782 -3.94 13.99 -14.60
N ALA A 783 -4.37 13.58 -13.40
CA ALA A 783 -5.10 12.32 -13.21
C ALA A 783 -6.56 12.37 -13.67
N GLU A 784 -7.23 13.53 -13.60
CA GLU A 784 -8.61 13.66 -14.10
C GLU A 784 -8.64 13.95 -15.62
N ASP A 785 -7.79 14.85 -16.14
CA ASP A 785 -7.49 14.94 -17.58
C ASP A 785 -5.99 15.13 -17.85
N ARG A 786 -5.40 14.15 -18.53
CA ARG A 786 -3.98 14.14 -18.93
C ARG A 786 -3.55 15.32 -19.79
N GLN A 787 -4.46 15.89 -20.58
CA GLN A 787 -4.18 17.02 -21.48
C GLN A 787 -3.85 18.31 -20.71
N ILE A 788 -4.15 18.36 -19.41
CA ILE A 788 -3.74 19.46 -18.55
C ILE A 788 -2.21 19.46 -18.32
N ASN A 789 -1.53 18.32 -18.53
CA ASN A 789 -0.07 18.24 -18.44
C ASN A 789 0.60 19.15 -19.48
N ASP A 790 0.16 19.11 -20.75
CA ASP A 790 0.64 20.00 -21.81
C ASP A 790 0.46 21.50 -21.45
N VAL A 791 -0.67 21.84 -20.82
CA VAL A 791 -1.02 23.22 -20.43
C VAL A 791 -0.18 23.70 -19.25
N LEU A 792 0.09 22.84 -18.28
CA LEU A 792 0.98 23.14 -17.16
C LEU A 792 2.44 23.23 -17.60
N GLU A 793 2.89 22.35 -18.51
CA GLU A 793 4.23 22.39 -19.09
C GLU A 793 4.45 23.73 -19.80
N GLU A 794 3.53 24.20 -20.66
CA GLU A 794 3.66 25.53 -21.29
C GLU A 794 3.69 26.69 -20.25
N LEU A 795 2.79 26.68 -19.26
CA LEU A 795 2.71 27.76 -18.27
C LEU A 795 3.88 27.79 -17.27
N PHE A 796 4.62 26.69 -17.12
CA PHE A 796 5.85 26.62 -16.33
C PHE A 796 7.11 26.86 -17.18
N ALA A 797 7.07 26.61 -18.49
CA ALA A 797 8.20 26.66 -19.41
C ALA A 797 8.83 28.05 -19.56
N GLU A 798 10.01 28.07 -20.19
CA GLU A 798 10.72 29.29 -20.56
C GLU A 798 10.30 29.83 -21.93
N GLU A 799 9.56 29.07 -22.72
CA GLU A 799 9.02 29.46 -24.03
C GLU A 799 7.50 29.25 -24.05
N GLY A 800 6.76 30.05 -24.82
CA GLY A 800 5.30 30.06 -24.80
C GLY A 800 4.71 31.17 -23.91
N ASN A 801 3.56 30.89 -23.30
CA ASN A 801 2.82 31.84 -22.45
C ASN A 801 3.18 31.69 -20.96
N GLU A 802 3.56 32.78 -20.27
CA GLU A 802 3.67 32.81 -18.80
C GLU A 802 2.48 33.57 -18.16
N MET A 803 2.21 33.31 -16.87
CA MET A 803 1.28 34.14 -16.10
C MET A 803 1.94 35.44 -15.62
N HIS A 804 1.20 36.54 -15.75
CA HIS A 804 1.66 37.88 -15.38
C HIS A 804 0.64 38.67 -14.56
N ILE A 805 1.16 39.43 -13.59
CA ILE A 805 0.43 40.48 -12.89
C ILE A 805 0.79 41.82 -13.55
N ARG A 806 -0.21 42.45 -14.19
CA ARG A 806 -0.07 43.66 -14.99
C ARG A 806 -0.79 44.83 -14.34
N GLN A 807 -0.19 46.02 -14.36
CA GLN A 807 -0.77 47.22 -13.73
C GLN A 807 -2.00 47.72 -14.52
N ALA A 808 -3.01 48.25 -13.84
CA ALA A 808 -4.27 48.67 -14.48
C ALA A 808 -4.09 49.83 -15.47
N ASP A 809 -3.07 50.67 -15.32
CA ASP A 809 -2.73 51.75 -16.27
C ASP A 809 -2.39 51.23 -17.69
N LEU A 810 -2.05 49.94 -17.82
CA LEU A 810 -1.84 49.25 -19.10
C LEU A 810 -3.14 48.97 -19.89
N TYR A 811 -4.31 49.17 -19.27
CA TYR A 811 -5.63 48.84 -19.83
C TYR A 811 -6.68 49.95 -19.69
N LEU A 812 -6.60 50.75 -18.63
CA LEU A 812 -7.65 51.71 -18.26
C LEU A 812 -7.10 52.98 -17.60
N ARG A 813 -7.95 54.00 -17.47
CA ARG A 813 -7.63 55.27 -16.81
C ARG A 813 -8.14 55.29 -15.38
N GLU A 814 -7.51 56.08 -14.51
CA GLU A 814 -7.95 56.27 -13.13
C GLU A 814 -9.43 56.71 -13.07
N GLY A 815 -10.27 55.91 -12.42
CA GLY A 815 -11.71 56.16 -12.30
C GLY A 815 -12.54 55.82 -13.54
N GLU A 816 -12.01 55.08 -14.52
CA GLU A 816 -12.77 54.62 -15.69
C GLU A 816 -13.78 53.51 -15.31
N GLU A 817 -14.98 53.55 -15.91
CA GLU A 817 -16.09 52.62 -15.60
C GLU A 817 -16.29 51.58 -16.72
N LEU A 818 -15.71 50.41 -16.51
CA LEU A 818 -15.60 49.32 -17.48
C LEU A 818 -16.11 48.01 -16.90
N SER A 819 -16.68 47.14 -17.75
CA SER A 819 -16.87 45.74 -17.39
C SER A 819 -15.60 44.92 -17.59
N PHE A 820 -15.56 43.73 -16.99
CA PHE A 820 -14.41 42.83 -17.14
C PHE A 820 -14.24 42.38 -18.61
N TYR A 821 -15.34 42.16 -19.34
CA TYR A 821 -15.29 41.91 -20.79
C TYR A 821 -14.70 43.08 -21.59
N GLU A 822 -14.98 44.34 -21.23
CA GLU A 822 -14.36 45.50 -21.91
C GLU A 822 -12.84 45.54 -21.70
N ILE A 823 -12.35 45.04 -20.55
CA ILE A 823 -10.92 44.95 -20.24
C ILE A 823 -10.27 43.77 -20.96
N ILE A 824 -10.93 42.61 -21.01
CA ILE A 824 -10.50 41.46 -21.84
C ILE A 824 -10.29 41.89 -23.29
N LEU A 825 -11.25 42.59 -23.90
CA LEU A 825 -11.14 43.03 -25.29
C LEU A 825 -10.04 44.09 -25.51
N ARG A 826 -9.69 44.91 -24.50
CA ARG A 826 -8.51 45.78 -24.55
C ARG A 826 -7.21 44.97 -24.47
N ALA A 827 -7.15 43.95 -23.61
CA ALA A 827 -5.97 43.09 -23.48
C ALA A 827 -5.71 42.22 -24.72
N ARG A 828 -6.75 41.81 -25.46
CA ARG A 828 -6.57 41.13 -26.76
C ARG A 828 -5.80 41.96 -27.78
N GLN A 829 -5.89 43.29 -27.74
CA GLN A 829 -5.09 44.20 -28.58
C GLN A 829 -3.58 44.10 -28.28
N ARG A 830 -3.21 43.56 -27.12
CA ARG A 830 -1.84 43.30 -26.66
C ARG A 830 -1.44 41.81 -26.79
N ARG A 831 -2.34 40.95 -27.29
CA ARG A 831 -2.32 39.46 -27.29
C ARG A 831 -2.46 38.78 -25.93
N GLU A 832 -2.72 39.52 -24.88
CA GLU A 832 -2.86 39.02 -23.51
C GLU A 832 -4.28 38.44 -23.29
N ILE A 833 -4.45 37.42 -22.44
CA ILE A 833 -5.76 36.90 -22.00
C ILE A 833 -5.93 37.21 -20.51
N VAL A 834 -6.92 38.04 -20.15
CA VAL A 834 -7.18 38.40 -18.74
C VAL A 834 -8.00 37.31 -18.07
N ILE A 835 -7.42 36.65 -17.08
CA ILE A 835 -8.06 35.57 -16.30
C ILE A 835 -8.58 36.05 -14.94
N GLY A 836 -8.13 37.20 -14.45
CA GLY A 836 -8.55 37.73 -13.15
C GLY A 836 -8.05 39.13 -12.83
N TYR A 837 -8.29 39.59 -11.60
CA TYR A 837 -7.79 40.86 -11.08
C TYR A 837 -7.59 40.83 -9.56
N ARG A 838 -6.80 41.78 -9.04
CA ARG A 838 -6.72 42.10 -7.60
C ARG A 838 -6.89 43.60 -7.42
N LEU A 839 -7.87 43.98 -6.61
CA LEU A 839 -8.13 45.39 -6.27
C LEU A 839 -7.04 45.93 -5.34
N ALA A 840 -6.80 47.24 -5.39
CA ALA A 840 -5.73 47.94 -4.67
C ALA A 840 -5.69 47.72 -3.14
N ASN A 841 -6.84 47.35 -2.54
CA ASN A 841 -7.00 47.11 -1.10
C ASN A 841 -7.36 45.64 -0.77
N ALA A 842 -7.26 44.71 -1.73
CA ALA A 842 -7.59 43.30 -1.55
C ALA A 842 -6.33 42.44 -1.32
N GLU A 843 -6.37 41.55 -0.33
CA GLU A 843 -5.25 40.64 0.00
C GLU A 843 -5.07 39.54 -1.08
N ARG A 844 -6.18 38.92 -1.52
CA ARG A 844 -6.21 37.89 -2.58
C ARG A 844 -6.64 38.45 -3.93
N ALA A 845 -6.18 37.80 -5.01
CA ALA A 845 -6.73 37.98 -6.35
C ALA A 845 -8.11 37.31 -6.48
N VAL A 846 -8.84 37.66 -7.55
CA VAL A 846 -10.07 37.01 -8.00
C VAL A 846 -9.82 36.52 -9.42
N ILE A 847 -9.66 35.21 -9.57
CA ILE A 847 -9.65 34.51 -10.86
C ILE A 847 -11.10 34.23 -11.27
N ASN A 848 -11.38 34.22 -12.59
CA ASN A 848 -12.69 33.92 -13.16
C ASN A 848 -13.89 34.65 -12.49
N PRO A 849 -13.86 36.00 -12.38
CA PRO A 849 -14.94 36.76 -11.73
C PRO A 849 -16.31 36.48 -12.38
N THR A 850 -17.35 36.29 -11.56
CA THR A 850 -18.69 35.89 -12.05
C THR A 850 -19.43 37.01 -12.78
N ALA A 851 -19.38 38.24 -12.27
CA ALA A 851 -20.12 39.39 -12.82
C ALA A 851 -19.42 40.05 -14.04
N LYS A 852 -18.97 39.25 -15.02
CA LYS A 852 -18.10 39.71 -16.14
C LYS A 852 -18.66 40.88 -16.96
N SER A 853 -19.99 40.97 -17.06
CA SER A 853 -20.73 42.00 -17.80
C SER A 853 -20.92 43.32 -17.04
N ASP A 854 -20.84 43.31 -15.72
CA ASP A 854 -21.16 44.48 -14.91
C ASP A 854 -20.02 45.50 -14.93
N ARG A 855 -20.36 46.78 -15.07
CA ARG A 855 -19.37 47.87 -15.02
C ARG A 855 -19.04 48.21 -13.57
N GLN A 856 -17.76 48.19 -13.25
CA GLN A 856 -17.25 48.79 -12.01
C GLN A 856 -16.25 49.91 -12.32
N ARG A 857 -15.99 50.75 -11.32
CA ARG A 857 -15.02 51.84 -11.41
C ARG A 857 -13.66 51.34 -10.92
N TRP A 858 -12.66 51.42 -11.77
CA TRP A 858 -11.31 50.91 -11.50
C TRP A 858 -10.33 52.03 -11.13
N SER A 859 -9.27 51.67 -10.40
CA SER A 859 -8.14 52.55 -10.09
C SER A 859 -6.87 52.06 -10.80
N ALA A 860 -5.93 52.96 -11.11
CA ALA A 860 -4.62 52.59 -11.66
C ALA A 860 -3.75 51.80 -10.66
N LYS A 861 -4.18 51.72 -9.38
CA LYS A 861 -3.59 50.85 -8.35
C LYS A 861 -4.09 49.40 -8.38
N ASP A 862 -5.17 49.11 -9.10
CA ASP A 862 -5.62 47.74 -9.29
C ASP A 862 -4.62 47.02 -10.23
N VAL A 863 -4.60 45.68 -10.18
CA VAL A 863 -3.78 44.86 -11.07
C VAL A 863 -4.60 43.74 -11.70
N PHE A 864 -4.26 43.40 -12.94
CA PHE A 864 -4.89 42.33 -13.72
C PHE A 864 -3.98 41.11 -13.79
N VAL A 865 -4.59 39.93 -13.74
CA VAL A 865 -3.90 38.64 -13.93
C VAL A 865 -4.12 38.21 -15.37
N VAL A 866 -3.04 38.00 -16.12
CA VAL A 866 -3.10 37.66 -17.55
C VAL A 866 -2.20 36.47 -17.89
N ILE A 867 -2.60 35.69 -18.88
CA ILE A 867 -1.75 34.74 -19.61
C ILE A 867 -1.23 35.47 -20.86
N ALA A 868 0.08 35.41 -21.13
CA ALA A 868 0.66 36.05 -22.32
C ALA A 868 2.05 35.51 -22.73
N GLU A 869 2.34 35.58 -24.04
CA GLU A 869 3.68 35.42 -24.62
C GLU A 869 4.70 36.35 -23.93
N LYS A 870 5.95 35.88 -23.76
CA LYS A 870 7.07 36.66 -23.19
C LYS A 870 7.37 37.96 -23.98
N GLU A 871 7.92 38.96 -23.26
CA GLU A 871 8.41 40.25 -23.79
C GLU A 871 9.87 40.25 -24.24
#